data_AF-A0A101X1J4-F1
#
_entry.id   AF-A0A101X1J4-F1
#
_cell.length_a   1.000
_cell.length_b   1.000
_cell.length_c   1.000
_cell.angle_alpha   90.00
_cell.angle_beta   90.00
_cell.angle_gamma   90.00
#
_symmetry.space_group_name_H-M   'P 1'
#
loop_
_entity.id
_entity.type
_entity.pdbx_description
1 polymer ?
#
loop_
_entity_poly.entity_id
_entity_poly.type
_entity_poly.pdbx_seq_one_letter_code
_entity_poly.pdbx_strand_id
1 'polypeptide(L)'
;MKVDWITPVVLAIAVSMVAYAWSTGSIYTSSVTIHALAVSGNQGAVINITITAVKGLPSYLGGNVYVSAMPLPIGEGGTFISSSQIAAFVATTLAGQSLTNYNFLVNVNSSTIEVGGPSASGYMTVGMYALITNSSLNPHVVMTGMIMPDGTIGPVGGIPDKIRAAAQLGYSMILIPYGQQNYVTSSGQVINLVNLGKQLGVDVVPVATVYQAIQYFTGRSFNLSLQLPPQVISNISAISEYLYKILYVNYGNESALGNQADYEAALSSANNGDYYTAASLLYNALMDYYTNLFKNVTLGYAKALVANMSAELGLMTGEVNETQPTTANLDIMIGIYDRIYSAETLLNETINDINSGNMANLPSDLAQLYTRVITLKYWFNVLNAINGGNPIPRSYLAKLSGLYVSYAYTTVTYLYSLASAEGLTTSIGFISTINQLINQTNVAQEFYQNGLYLKALAVSLDTIASASAIIHAMFLVGGTNASLYLLNVVRNVATYNEALVSQCNGLPVLSSAYIQFGNYWFRQYNNSLAGNPSSASSQSYMIEALSLYEESIAYSLFLRQLYYELGSCPIAQYTINFTALQYTPMGATQQVPLGQSTSAAFSAPQLTEVNMMYLAIGVSLMALGLLVLVFRVIGVNRSRQLSA
;
A
#
# COMPACT_ATOMS: atom_id res chain seq x y z
N MET A 1 -8.47 -68.51 -12.40
CA MET A 1 -8.66 -67.66 -11.21
C MET A 1 -8.68 -66.21 -11.66
N LYS A 2 -9.83 -65.52 -11.61
CA LYS A 2 -9.89 -64.07 -11.83
C LYS A 2 -9.41 -63.41 -10.54
N VAL A 3 -8.24 -62.81 -10.56
CA VAL A 3 -7.74 -61.99 -9.45
C VAL A 3 -8.69 -60.80 -9.32
N ASP A 4 -9.23 -60.58 -8.13
CA ASP A 4 -10.18 -59.50 -7.86
C ASP A 4 -9.37 -58.21 -7.58
N TRP A 5 -9.14 -57.42 -8.62
CA TRP A 5 -8.35 -56.18 -8.57
C TRP A 5 -9.07 -55.06 -7.81
N ILE A 6 -10.36 -55.24 -7.51
CA ILE A 6 -11.19 -54.22 -6.89
C ILE A 6 -10.81 -54.05 -5.42
N THR A 7 -10.57 -55.15 -4.71
CA THR A 7 -10.24 -55.12 -3.26
C THR A 7 -8.93 -54.38 -2.95
N PRO A 8 -7.78 -54.64 -3.63
CA PRO A 8 -6.54 -53.91 -3.36
C PRO A 8 -6.60 -52.44 -3.77
N VAL A 9 -7.35 -52.08 -4.82
CA VAL A 9 -7.52 -50.68 -5.23
C VAL A 9 -8.38 -49.91 -4.23
N VAL A 10 -9.49 -50.49 -3.76
CA VAL A 10 -10.34 -49.87 -2.72
C VAL A 10 -9.58 -49.73 -1.41
N LEU A 11 -8.75 -50.72 -1.04
CA LEU A 11 -7.90 -50.65 0.14
C LEU A 11 -6.82 -49.57 0.01
N ALA A 12 -6.18 -49.44 -1.15
CA ALA A 12 -5.20 -48.39 -1.42
C ALA A 12 -5.83 -47.00 -1.37
N ILE A 13 -7.03 -46.82 -1.93
CA ILE A 13 -7.78 -45.56 -1.86
C ILE A 13 -8.18 -45.24 -0.42
N ALA A 14 -8.68 -46.23 0.34
CA ALA A 14 -9.04 -46.04 1.75
C ALA A 14 -7.81 -45.69 2.62
N VAL A 15 -6.68 -46.37 2.43
CA VAL A 15 -5.42 -46.05 3.12
C VAL A 15 -4.90 -44.67 2.72
N SER A 16 -5.05 -44.27 1.45
CA SER A 16 -4.68 -42.92 0.99
C SER A 16 -5.59 -41.84 1.57
N MET A 17 -6.90 -42.10 1.66
CA MET A 17 -7.87 -41.19 2.28
C MET A 17 -7.66 -41.11 3.79
N VAL A 18 -7.34 -42.22 4.46
CA VAL A 18 -7.02 -42.24 5.89
C VAL A 18 -5.68 -41.57 6.14
N ALA A 19 -4.66 -41.78 5.30
CA ALA A 19 -3.38 -41.06 5.39
C ALA A 19 -3.53 -39.56 5.12
N TYR A 20 -4.39 -39.16 4.18
CA TYR A 20 -4.75 -37.76 3.92
C TYR A 20 -5.60 -37.16 5.04
N ALA A 21 -6.48 -37.95 5.66
CA ALA A 21 -7.25 -37.54 6.83
C ALA A 21 -6.41 -37.53 8.12
N TRP A 22 -5.32 -38.31 8.19
CA TRP A 22 -4.36 -38.36 9.30
C TRP A 22 -3.19 -37.39 9.10
N SER A 23 -2.99 -36.85 7.91
CA SER A 23 -2.18 -35.64 7.70
C SER A 23 -2.91 -34.38 8.20
N THR A 24 -3.83 -34.52 9.17
CA THR A 24 -4.39 -33.41 9.93
C THR A 24 -3.24 -32.52 10.38
N GLY A 25 -3.15 -31.34 9.76
CA GLY A 25 -2.18 -30.34 10.17
C GLY A 25 -2.37 -30.09 11.66
N SER A 26 -1.29 -30.25 12.43
CA SER A 26 -1.29 -29.86 13.83
C SER A 26 -1.60 -28.37 13.89
N ILE A 27 -2.73 -28.01 14.51
CA ILE A 27 -3.05 -26.62 14.82
C ILE A 27 -2.28 -26.27 16.10
N TYR A 28 -1.47 -25.23 16.02
CA TYR A 28 -0.74 -24.72 17.18
C TYR A 28 -1.31 -23.38 17.59
N THR A 29 -1.43 -23.18 18.89
CA THR A 29 -1.87 -21.92 19.47
C THR A 29 -0.83 -21.42 20.46
N SER A 30 -0.47 -20.14 20.38
CA SER A 30 0.35 -19.45 21.37
C SER A 30 -0.31 -18.13 21.74
N SER A 31 -0.17 -17.73 23.00
CA SER A 31 -0.82 -16.51 23.52
C SER A 31 0.17 -15.64 24.27
N VAL A 32 -0.04 -14.33 24.18
CA VAL A 32 0.68 -13.32 24.95
C VAL A 32 -0.32 -12.30 25.47
N THR A 33 -0.15 -11.85 26.71
CA THR A 33 -0.92 -10.74 27.26
C THR A 33 -0.03 -9.51 27.30
N ILE A 34 -0.47 -8.44 26.64
CA ILE A 34 0.16 -7.12 26.71
C ILE A 34 -0.64 -6.23 27.66
N HIS A 35 0.07 -5.35 28.34
CA HIS A 35 -0.48 -4.40 29.31
C HIS A 35 -0.59 -3.02 28.66
N ALA A 36 -1.63 -2.82 27.85
CA ALA A 36 -1.79 -1.63 27.03
C ALA A 36 -2.23 -0.42 27.89
N LEU A 37 -1.72 0.77 27.54
CA LEU A 37 -2.01 1.99 28.27
C LEU A 37 -3.25 2.68 27.68
N ALA A 38 -4.23 2.97 28.53
CA ALA A 38 -5.50 3.58 28.16
C ALA A 38 -5.80 4.82 29.02
N VAL A 39 -6.85 5.54 28.64
CA VAL A 39 -7.43 6.64 29.42
C VAL A 39 -8.92 6.36 29.58
N SER A 40 -9.44 6.59 30.78
CA SER A 40 -10.87 6.48 31.10
C SER A 40 -11.27 7.77 31.82
N GLY A 41 -12.02 8.65 31.14
CA GLY A 41 -12.25 10.01 31.62
C GLY A 41 -10.93 10.80 31.77
N ASN A 42 -10.62 11.29 32.98
CA ASN A 42 -9.38 12.05 33.26
C ASN A 42 -8.31 11.22 33.98
N GLN A 43 -8.42 9.88 33.97
CA GLN A 43 -7.46 9.00 34.65
C GLN A 43 -6.88 7.99 33.66
N GLY A 44 -5.57 7.78 33.77
CA GLY A 44 -4.88 6.72 33.04
C GLY A 44 -5.22 5.36 33.62
N ALA A 45 -5.26 4.35 32.77
CA ALA A 45 -5.47 2.96 33.15
C ALA A 45 -4.53 2.04 32.37
N VAL A 46 -4.34 0.84 32.87
CA VAL A 46 -3.66 -0.24 32.15
C VAL A 46 -4.65 -1.38 31.94
N ILE A 47 -4.80 -1.79 30.68
CA ILE A 47 -5.75 -2.80 30.25
C ILE A 47 -5.01 -4.03 29.72
N ASN A 48 -5.57 -5.21 29.97
CA ASN A 48 -4.98 -6.46 29.52
C ASN A 48 -5.57 -6.82 28.15
N ILE A 49 -4.70 -6.89 27.14
CA ILE A 49 -5.05 -7.39 25.81
C ILE A 49 -4.34 -8.72 25.62
N THR A 50 -5.11 -9.81 25.52
CA THR A 50 -4.58 -11.14 25.26
C THR A 50 -4.68 -11.45 23.78
N ILE A 51 -3.53 -11.64 23.14
CA ILE A 51 -3.43 -11.96 21.72
C ILE A 51 -3.10 -13.44 21.61
N THR A 52 -3.85 -14.18 20.81
CA THR A 52 -3.60 -15.59 20.51
C THR A 52 -3.35 -15.76 19.03
N ALA A 53 -2.19 -16.32 18.66
CA ALA A 53 -1.88 -16.70 17.30
C ALA A 53 -2.27 -18.17 17.09
N VAL A 54 -3.04 -18.44 16.04
CA VAL A 54 -3.41 -19.78 15.58
C VAL A 54 -2.67 -20.04 14.27
N LYS A 55 -1.81 -21.07 14.24
CA LYS A 55 -1.02 -21.48 13.07
C LYS A 55 -1.26 -22.94 12.71
N GLY A 56 -0.93 -23.31 11.47
CA GLY A 56 -1.11 -24.68 10.94
C GLY A 56 -2.45 -24.90 10.23
N LEU A 57 -3.22 -23.83 10.02
CA LEU A 57 -4.43 -23.85 9.19
C LEU A 57 -4.05 -23.84 7.70
N PRO A 58 -4.88 -24.44 6.83
CA PRO A 58 -4.77 -24.20 5.39
C PRO A 58 -4.84 -22.71 5.08
N SER A 59 -4.00 -22.22 4.16
CA SER A 59 -3.84 -20.78 3.95
C SER A 59 -5.10 -20.05 3.48
N TYR A 60 -6.08 -20.76 2.91
CA TYR A 60 -7.38 -20.18 2.53
C TYR A 60 -8.32 -19.95 3.73
N LEU A 61 -7.98 -20.45 4.91
CA LEU A 61 -8.67 -20.21 6.19
C LEU A 61 -7.87 -19.28 7.12
N GLY A 62 -6.66 -18.89 6.71
CA GLY A 62 -5.79 -17.99 7.45
C GLY A 62 -5.95 -16.53 7.02
N GLY A 63 -5.35 -15.63 7.79
CA GLY A 63 -5.32 -14.19 7.54
C GLY A 63 -6.41 -13.39 8.23
N ASN A 64 -7.14 -14.00 9.17
CA ASN A 64 -8.23 -13.35 9.89
C ASN A 64 -7.74 -12.79 11.23
N VAL A 65 -8.26 -11.62 11.59
CA VAL A 65 -8.11 -11.03 12.93
C VAL A 65 -9.49 -10.94 13.57
N TYR A 66 -9.67 -11.68 14.65
CA TYR A 66 -10.90 -11.70 15.44
C TYR A 66 -10.71 -10.84 16.67
N VAL A 67 -11.60 -9.86 16.86
CA VAL A 67 -11.62 -9.05 18.07
C VAL A 67 -12.79 -9.48 18.94
N SER A 68 -12.48 -9.85 20.18
CA SER A 68 -13.46 -10.16 21.22
C SER A 68 -13.26 -9.22 22.40
N ALA A 69 -14.33 -8.62 22.90
CA ALA A 69 -14.24 -7.66 23.97
C ALA A 69 -15.59 -7.46 24.67
N MET A 70 -15.55 -7.14 25.96
CA MET A 70 -16.73 -6.93 26.79
C MET A 70 -16.50 -5.74 27.74
N PRO A 71 -17.20 -4.60 27.59
CA PRO A 71 -18.11 -4.26 26.48
C PRO A 71 -17.38 -4.15 25.13
N LEU A 72 -18.13 -4.11 24.01
CA LEU A 72 -17.54 -3.90 22.69
C LEU A 72 -16.78 -2.56 22.66
N PRO A 73 -15.54 -2.54 22.14
CA PRO A 73 -14.75 -1.34 21.95
C PRO A 73 -15.43 -0.45 20.92
N ILE A 74 -16.26 0.47 21.42
CA ILE A 74 -16.92 1.50 20.60
C ILE A 74 -16.10 2.80 20.55
N GLY A 75 -14.97 2.86 21.25
CA GLY A 75 -14.09 4.03 21.23
C GLY A 75 -13.66 4.39 19.81
N GLU A 76 -13.65 5.69 19.52
CA GLU A 76 -13.14 6.29 18.26
C GLU A 76 -13.72 5.68 16.96
N GLY A 77 -14.97 5.20 16.96
CA GLY A 77 -15.65 4.83 15.70
C GLY A 77 -15.13 3.54 15.05
N GLY A 78 -14.70 2.55 15.85
CA GLY A 78 -14.31 1.23 15.36
C GLY A 78 -12.84 1.08 14.95
N THR A 79 -11.99 2.08 15.23
CA THR A 79 -10.54 2.06 14.96
C THR A 79 -9.83 0.85 15.58
N PHE A 80 -10.33 0.29 16.67
CA PHE A 80 -9.71 -0.86 17.32
C PHE A 80 -9.61 -2.10 16.40
N ILE A 81 -10.66 -2.38 15.62
CA ILE A 81 -10.69 -3.56 14.73
C ILE A 81 -9.72 -3.35 13.56
N SER A 82 -9.83 -2.22 12.88
CA SER A 82 -8.97 -1.91 11.72
C SER A 82 -7.51 -1.81 12.13
N SER A 83 -7.18 -1.13 13.23
CA SER A 83 -5.80 -1.06 13.74
C SER A 83 -5.25 -2.43 14.20
N SER A 84 -6.08 -3.35 14.69
CA SER A 84 -5.67 -4.73 14.98
C SER A 84 -5.32 -5.52 13.71
N GLN A 85 -6.05 -5.29 12.62
CA GLN A 85 -5.77 -5.88 11.31
C GLN A 85 -4.47 -5.32 10.71
N ILE A 86 -4.27 -4.00 10.76
CA ILE A 86 -3.00 -3.37 10.36
C ILE A 86 -1.83 -3.94 11.19
N ALA A 87 -2.01 -4.06 12.52
CA ALA A 87 -1.00 -4.63 13.41
C ALA A 87 -0.59 -6.05 13.01
N ALA A 88 -1.56 -6.90 12.66
CA ALA A 88 -1.29 -8.27 12.21
C ALA A 88 -0.51 -8.29 10.89
N PHE A 89 -0.93 -7.46 9.92
CA PHE A 89 -0.24 -7.34 8.65
C PHE A 89 1.22 -6.92 8.85
N VAL A 90 1.44 -5.80 9.53
CA VAL A 90 2.79 -5.28 9.82
C VAL A 90 3.62 -6.32 10.59
N ALA A 91 3.09 -6.94 11.65
CA ALA A 91 3.82 -7.95 12.43
C ALA A 91 4.29 -9.13 11.57
N THR A 92 3.44 -9.63 10.68
CA THR A 92 3.76 -10.76 9.79
C THR A 92 4.80 -10.39 8.73
N THR A 93 4.67 -9.22 8.10
CA THR A 93 5.64 -8.71 7.12
C THR A 93 7.01 -8.50 7.76
N LEU A 94 7.06 -7.93 8.98
CA LEU A 94 8.30 -7.74 9.72
C LEU A 94 8.97 -9.05 10.16
N ALA A 95 8.16 -10.07 10.45
CA ALA A 95 8.65 -11.40 10.80
C ALA A 95 9.05 -12.23 9.56
N GLY A 96 8.82 -11.71 8.34
CA GLY A 96 9.05 -12.43 7.08
C GLY A 96 8.12 -13.63 6.92
N GLN A 97 6.85 -13.47 7.29
CA GLN A 97 5.83 -14.53 7.26
C GLN A 97 4.56 -14.07 6.55
N SER A 98 3.80 -15.01 5.99
CA SER A 98 2.45 -14.72 5.47
C SER A 98 1.46 -14.44 6.57
N LEU A 99 0.67 -13.37 6.42
CA LEU A 99 -0.54 -13.19 7.23
C LEU A 99 -1.47 -14.40 7.10
N THR A 100 -1.56 -15.01 5.91
CA THR A 100 -2.40 -16.20 5.68
C THR A 100 -1.92 -17.47 6.40
N ASN A 101 -0.75 -17.46 7.05
CA ASN A 101 -0.29 -18.56 7.89
C ASN A 101 -0.85 -18.49 9.32
N TYR A 102 -1.50 -17.37 9.68
CA TYR A 102 -1.96 -17.08 11.03
C TYR A 102 -3.41 -16.61 11.03
N ASN A 103 -4.14 -16.98 12.07
CA ASN A 103 -5.28 -16.20 12.54
C ASN A 103 -4.93 -15.62 13.90
N PHE A 104 -5.30 -14.37 14.15
CA PHE A 104 -5.10 -13.72 15.44
C PHE A 104 -6.43 -13.53 16.15
N LEU A 105 -6.52 -13.95 17.40
CA LEU A 105 -7.62 -13.63 18.31
C LEU A 105 -7.12 -12.58 19.30
N VAL A 106 -7.68 -11.38 19.24
CA VAL A 106 -7.41 -10.25 20.13
C VAL A 106 -8.55 -10.16 21.12
N ASN A 107 -8.28 -10.53 22.37
CA ASN A 107 -9.23 -10.48 23.47
C ASN A 107 -8.89 -9.32 24.40
N VAL A 108 -9.82 -8.38 24.52
CA VAL A 108 -9.70 -7.22 25.42
C VAL A 108 -10.55 -7.46 26.65
N ASN A 109 -9.89 -7.52 27.81
CA ASN A 109 -10.57 -7.57 29.10
C ASN A 109 -10.36 -6.23 29.82
N SER A 110 -11.42 -5.44 29.90
CA SER A 110 -11.40 -4.12 30.53
C SER A 110 -12.50 -3.97 31.56
N SER A 111 -12.16 -3.35 32.69
CA SER A 111 -13.14 -2.86 33.66
C SER A 111 -13.72 -1.48 33.30
N THR A 112 -13.24 -0.85 32.21
CA THR A 112 -13.70 0.46 31.73
C THR A 112 -14.44 0.32 30.41
N ILE A 113 -15.48 1.14 30.23
CA ILE A 113 -16.35 1.15 29.03
C ILE A 113 -15.61 1.76 27.82
N GLU A 114 -14.67 2.68 28.09
CA GLU A 114 -13.93 3.43 27.09
C GLU A 114 -12.59 2.75 26.77
N VAL A 115 -12.66 1.58 26.14
CA VAL A 115 -11.51 0.96 25.48
C VAL A 115 -11.84 0.91 24.01
N GLY A 116 -11.04 1.54 23.14
CA GLY A 116 -11.36 1.49 21.71
C GLY A 116 -10.53 2.32 20.74
N GLY A 117 -9.60 3.17 21.19
CA GLY A 117 -8.70 3.88 20.27
C GLY A 117 -7.56 2.98 19.73
N PRO A 118 -6.89 3.36 18.63
CA PRO A 118 -5.78 2.61 18.03
C PRO A 118 -4.49 2.71 18.86
N SER A 119 -4.49 3.42 19.99
CA SER A 119 -3.29 3.71 20.78
C SER A 119 -2.56 2.49 21.37
N ALA A 120 -3.17 1.30 21.32
CA ALA A 120 -2.56 0.03 21.70
C ALA A 120 -1.96 -0.74 20.51
N SER A 121 -2.24 -0.33 19.27
CA SER A 121 -1.94 -1.13 18.07
C SER A 121 -0.46 -1.29 17.76
N GLY A 122 0.39 -0.30 18.11
CA GLY A 122 1.84 -0.49 18.11
C GLY A 122 2.28 -1.62 19.05
N TYR A 123 1.68 -1.70 20.25
CA TYR A 123 1.97 -2.77 21.21
C TYR A 123 1.38 -4.12 20.77
N MET A 124 0.19 -4.12 20.15
CA MET A 124 -0.37 -5.33 19.54
C MET A 124 0.55 -5.89 18.46
N THR A 125 1.13 -5.01 17.63
CA THR A 125 2.10 -5.40 16.60
C THR A 125 3.33 -6.08 17.21
N VAL A 126 3.90 -5.53 18.28
CA VAL A 126 5.01 -6.15 19.01
C VAL A 126 4.63 -7.51 19.60
N GLY A 127 3.43 -7.63 20.19
CA GLY A 127 2.92 -8.89 20.75
C GLY A 127 2.71 -9.96 19.67
N MET A 128 2.10 -9.60 18.54
CA MET A 128 1.93 -10.49 17.38
C MET A 128 3.29 -10.90 16.81
N TYR A 129 4.22 -9.97 16.67
CA TYR A 129 5.60 -10.26 16.22
C TYR A 129 6.29 -11.27 17.15
N ALA A 130 6.17 -11.08 18.46
CA ALA A 130 6.73 -11.99 19.45
C ALA A 130 6.12 -13.39 19.35
N LEU A 131 4.80 -13.52 19.14
CA LEU A 131 4.15 -14.81 18.90
C LEU A 131 4.62 -15.50 17.63
N ILE A 132 4.81 -14.74 16.54
CA ILE A 132 5.28 -15.27 15.26
C ILE A 132 6.72 -15.78 15.38
N THR A 133 7.57 -15.01 16.06
CA THR A 133 9.02 -15.29 16.18
C THR A 133 9.38 -16.15 17.40
N ASN A 134 8.39 -16.53 18.22
CA ASN A 134 8.57 -17.16 19.54
C ASN A 134 9.53 -16.38 20.47
N SER A 135 9.47 -15.04 20.42
CA SER A 135 10.26 -14.16 21.27
C SER A 135 9.54 -13.91 22.61
N SER A 136 10.30 -13.79 23.70
CA SER A 136 9.76 -13.30 24.98
C SER A 136 9.74 -11.77 25.01
N LEU A 137 8.67 -11.18 25.55
CA LEU A 137 8.59 -9.74 25.79
C LEU A 137 9.20 -9.38 27.14
N ASN A 138 9.92 -8.26 27.21
CA ASN A 138 10.37 -7.68 28.47
C ASN A 138 9.15 -7.20 29.29
N PRO A 139 8.87 -7.80 30.47
CA PRO A 139 7.67 -7.49 31.25
C PRO A 139 7.71 -6.12 31.93
N HIS A 140 8.87 -5.45 31.95
CA HIS A 140 9.04 -4.13 32.57
C HIS A 140 8.86 -2.96 31.59
N VAL A 141 8.65 -3.27 30.31
CA VAL A 141 8.42 -2.28 29.25
C VAL A 141 6.93 -2.26 28.90
N VAL A 142 6.36 -1.07 28.73
CA VAL A 142 5.03 -0.85 28.16
C VAL A 142 5.11 0.22 27.09
N MET A 143 4.11 0.29 26.23
CA MET A 143 4.06 1.33 25.22
C MET A 143 2.66 1.81 24.90
N THR A 144 2.58 3.01 24.32
CA THR A 144 1.41 3.52 23.63
C THR A 144 1.84 4.12 22.30
N GLY A 145 0.98 4.06 21.29
CA GLY A 145 1.26 4.50 19.94
C GLY A 145 0.40 3.76 18.94
N MET A 146 -0.13 4.46 17.95
CA MET A 146 -0.86 3.82 16.88
C MET A 146 0.11 3.24 15.85
N ILE A 147 -0.19 2.07 15.31
CA ILE A 147 0.57 1.49 14.20
C ILE A 147 0.08 2.10 12.90
N MET A 148 1.03 2.54 12.09
CA MET A 148 0.80 2.98 10.72
C MET A 148 1.04 1.81 9.75
N PRO A 149 0.42 1.78 8.56
CA PRO A 149 0.63 0.71 7.58
C PRO A 149 2.10 0.50 7.18
N ASP A 150 2.89 1.56 7.19
CA ASP A 150 4.34 1.58 6.93
C ASP A 150 5.22 1.04 8.07
N GLY A 151 4.63 0.75 9.24
CA GLY A 151 5.32 0.30 10.45
C GLY A 151 5.89 1.42 11.32
N THR A 152 5.59 2.68 11.03
CA THR A 152 5.86 3.80 11.95
C THR A 152 4.88 3.82 13.11
N ILE A 153 5.26 4.52 14.19
CA ILE A 153 4.43 4.70 15.39
C ILE A 153 3.87 6.12 15.39
N GLY A 154 2.58 6.23 15.14
CA GLY A 154 1.84 7.48 15.08
C GLY A 154 1.39 7.99 16.47
N PRO A 155 0.97 9.26 16.55
CA PRO A 155 0.64 9.91 17.81
C PRO A 155 -0.64 9.39 18.47
N VAL A 156 -0.76 9.66 19.76
CA VAL A 156 -1.91 9.29 20.60
C VAL A 156 -2.22 10.36 21.64
N GLY A 157 -3.46 10.36 22.14
CA GLY A 157 -3.91 11.25 23.23
C GLY A 157 -3.55 10.74 24.63
N GLY A 158 -3.61 11.67 25.61
CA GLY A 158 -3.61 11.37 27.05
C GLY A 158 -2.32 10.74 27.60
N ILE A 159 -1.17 11.02 26.97
CA ILE A 159 0.11 10.40 27.34
C ILE A 159 0.53 10.71 28.79
N PRO A 160 0.37 11.92 29.35
CA PRO A 160 0.71 12.17 30.76
C PRO A 160 0.02 11.22 31.73
N ASP A 161 -1.28 10.94 31.52
CA ASP A 161 -2.07 10.09 32.41
C ASP A 161 -1.71 8.62 32.23
N LYS A 162 -1.46 8.19 31.00
CA LYS A 162 -0.91 6.87 30.68
C LYS A 162 0.45 6.63 31.36
N ILE A 163 1.33 7.63 31.36
CA ILE A 163 2.64 7.54 32.03
C ILE A 163 2.47 7.37 33.54
N ARG A 164 1.59 8.18 34.16
CA ARG A 164 1.31 8.08 35.61
C ARG A 164 0.75 6.71 35.99
N ALA A 165 -0.19 6.19 35.21
CA ALA A 165 -0.77 4.88 35.46
C ALA A 165 0.27 3.75 35.35
N ALA A 166 1.13 3.79 34.32
CA ALA A 166 2.21 2.83 34.17
C ALA A 166 3.23 2.91 35.32
N ALA A 167 3.62 4.12 35.73
CA ALA A 167 4.53 4.31 36.85
C ALA A 167 3.96 3.79 38.18
N GLN A 168 2.67 4.03 38.44
CA GLN A 168 1.98 3.51 39.63
C GLN A 168 1.95 1.98 39.70
N LEU A 169 1.95 1.30 38.54
CA LEU A 169 1.99 -0.15 38.45
C LEU A 169 3.41 -0.73 38.38
N GLY A 170 4.45 0.11 38.50
CA GLY A 170 5.84 -0.32 38.64
C GLY A 170 6.55 -0.69 37.33
N TYR A 171 6.04 -0.26 36.17
CA TYR A 171 6.80 -0.38 34.92
C TYR A 171 8.01 0.54 34.95
N SER A 172 9.18 0.04 34.54
CA SER A 172 10.42 0.84 34.56
C SER A 172 10.63 1.64 33.28
N MET A 173 10.01 1.24 32.17
CA MET A 173 10.18 1.88 30.86
C MET A 173 8.87 1.98 30.10
N ILE A 174 8.62 3.15 29.52
CA ILE A 174 7.40 3.50 28.79
C ILE A 174 7.79 4.06 27.43
N LEU A 175 7.46 3.34 26.36
CA LEU A 175 7.67 3.83 25.00
C LEU A 175 6.48 4.69 24.57
N ILE A 176 6.76 5.87 24.02
CA ILE A 176 5.76 6.82 23.52
C ILE A 176 6.05 7.17 22.07
N PRO A 177 5.07 7.67 21.29
CA PRO A 177 5.33 8.13 19.94
C PRO A 177 6.35 9.26 19.95
N TYR A 178 7.36 9.15 19.11
CA TYR A 178 8.30 10.24 18.92
C TYR A 178 7.59 11.45 18.31
N GLY A 179 7.97 12.65 18.75
CA GLY A 179 7.35 13.91 18.36
C GLY A 179 6.37 14.41 19.41
N GLN A 180 5.92 13.54 20.33
CA GLN A 180 5.01 13.90 21.42
C GLN A 180 5.70 14.05 22.78
N GLN A 181 7.04 14.19 22.82
CA GLN A 181 7.79 14.36 24.07
C GLN A 181 7.38 15.61 24.84
N ASN A 182 6.88 16.64 24.14
CA ASN A 182 6.33 17.85 24.72
C ASN A 182 4.82 17.85 24.49
N TYR A 183 4.06 17.50 25.53
CA TYR A 183 2.60 17.43 25.49
C TYR A 183 1.99 18.80 25.84
N VAL A 184 1.12 19.32 24.98
CA VAL A 184 0.41 20.58 25.23
C VAL A 184 -0.96 20.27 25.83
N THR A 185 -1.23 20.78 27.04
CA THR A 185 -2.54 20.63 27.68
C THR A 185 -3.59 21.52 27.03
N SER A 186 -4.86 21.30 27.34
CA SER A 186 -5.97 22.18 26.94
C SER A 186 -5.82 23.63 27.45
N SER A 187 -5.06 23.83 28.55
CA SER A 187 -4.71 25.15 29.08
C SER A 187 -3.49 25.79 28.40
N GLY A 188 -2.89 25.14 27.40
CA GLY A 188 -1.68 25.61 26.72
C GLY A 188 -0.38 25.35 27.47
N GLN A 189 -0.42 24.65 28.60
CA GLN A 189 0.78 24.28 29.35
C GLN A 189 1.54 23.17 28.62
N VAL A 190 2.85 23.35 28.47
CA VAL A 190 3.74 22.31 27.91
C VAL A 190 4.27 21.43 29.03
N ILE A 191 4.03 20.13 28.93
CA ILE A 191 4.56 19.09 29.83
C ILE A 191 5.62 18.31 29.06
N ASN A 192 6.87 18.35 29.52
CA ASN A 192 7.90 17.47 29.00
C ASN A 192 7.74 16.06 29.60
N LEU A 193 7.35 15.10 28.78
CA LEU A 193 7.01 13.74 29.19
C LEU A 193 8.21 12.93 29.66
N VAL A 194 9.41 13.22 29.14
CA VAL A 194 10.65 12.59 29.59
C VAL A 194 10.97 13.02 31.03
N ASN A 195 10.82 14.30 31.34
CA ASN A 195 10.99 14.83 32.69
C ASN A 195 9.90 14.34 33.63
N LEU A 196 8.64 14.25 33.16
CA LEU A 196 7.56 13.65 33.93
C LEU A 196 7.88 12.20 34.31
N GLY A 197 8.39 11.39 33.37
CA GLY A 197 8.85 10.03 33.65
C GLY A 197 9.90 10.00 34.77
N LYS A 198 10.95 10.82 34.66
CA LYS A 198 12.01 10.91 35.68
C LYS A 198 11.47 11.28 37.06
N GLN A 199 10.53 12.21 37.14
CA GLN A 199 9.88 12.60 38.40
C GLN A 199 9.08 11.45 39.04
N LEU A 200 8.55 10.56 38.20
CA LEU A 200 7.79 9.38 38.61
C LEU A 200 8.65 8.11 38.77
N GLY A 201 9.96 8.21 38.56
CA GLY A 201 10.90 7.08 38.68
C GLY A 201 10.85 6.09 37.51
N VAL A 202 10.42 6.52 36.32
CA VAL A 202 10.31 5.68 35.12
C VAL A 202 10.99 6.31 33.90
N ASP A 203 11.55 5.47 33.03
CA ASP A 203 12.16 5.92 31.78
C ASP A 203 11.10 6.08 30.69
N VAL A 204 10.91 7.29 30.18
CA VAL A 204 10.04 7.55 29.03
C VAL A 204 10.91 7.67 27.77
N VAL A 205 10.70 6.75 26.83
CA VAL A 205 11.54 6.60 25.63
C VAL A 205 10.70 6.87 24.37
N PRO A 206 11.02 7.92 23.59
CA PRO A 206 10.32 8.18 22.35
C PRO A 206 10.75 7.18 21.26
N VAL A 207 9.78 6.58 20.57
CA VAL A 207 10.01 5.65 19.45
C VAL A 207 9.25 6.08 18.20
N ALA A 208 9.92 5.97 17.05
CA ALA A 208 9.45 6.38 15.73
C ALA A 208 8.77 5.23 14.97
N THR A 209 9.23 4.02 15.23
CA THR A 209 8.88 2.84 14.44
C THR A 209 8.71 1.62 15.32
N VAL A 210 7.92 0.67 14.85
CA VAL A 210 7.76 -0.61 15.55
C VAL A 210 9.06 -1.43 15.55
N TYR A 211 9.99 -1.18 14.63
CA TYR A 211 11.34 -1.76 14.67
C TYR A 211 12.06 -1.43 15.98
N GLN A 212 12.03 -0.15 16.39
CA GLN A 212 12.61 0.29 17.66
C GLN A 212 11.85 -0.31 18.85
N ALA A 213 10.51 -0.34 18.80
CA ALA A 213 9.70 -0.93 19.85
C ALA A 213 10.04 -2.42 20.04
N ILE A 214 10.10 -3.20 18.96
CA ILE A 214 10.50 -4.62 19.00
C ILE A 214 11.89 -4.77 19.63
N GLN A 215 12.84 -3.88 19.34
CA GLN A 215 14.17 -3.94 19.95
C GLN A 215 14.11 -3.76 21.48
N TYR A 216 13.36 -2.79 21.99
CA TYR A 216 13.21 -2.59 23.44
C TYR A 216 12.50 -3.77 24.13
N PHE A 217 11.55 -4.40 23.44
CA PHE A 217 10.78 -5.52 24.01
C PHE A 217 11.48 -6.88 23.91
N THR A 218 12.21 -7.15 22.84
CA THR A 218 12.74 -8.49 22.52
C THR A 218 14.26 -8.56 22.49
N GLY A 219 14.96 -7.42 22.52
CA GLY A 219 16.41 -7.33 22.31
C GLY A 219 16.85 -7.51 20.85
N ARG A 220 15.94 -7.80 19.92
CA ARG A 220 16.26 -7.97 18.50
C ARG A 220 16.54 -6.62 17.85
N SER A 221 17.75 -6.42 17.36
CA SER A 221 18.14 -5.20 16.66
C SER A 221 17.80 -5.25 15.17
N PHE A 222 17.49 -4.07 14.62
CA PHE A 222 17.32 -3.85 13.18
C PHE A 222 18.36 -2.83 12.72
N ASN A 223 19.10 -3.16 11.67
CA ASN A 223 20.05 -2.22 11.09
C ASN A 223 19.34 -1.30 10.09
N LEU A 224 18.67 -0.26 10.59
CA LEU A 224 17.97 0.74 9.77
C LEU A 224 18.91 1.57 8.88
N SER A 225 20.23 1.36 8.98
CA SER A 225 21.25 1.97 8.10
C SER A 225 21.70 1.03 6.98
N LEU A 226 21.00 -0.08 6.75
CA LEU A 226 21.26 -0.98 5.63
C LEU A 226 21.15 -0.22 4.29
N GLN A 227 22.13 -0.43 3.42
CA GLN A 227 22.19 0.20 2.10
C GLN A 227 22.08 -0.84 0.98
N LEU A 228 21.67 -0.37 -0.20
CA LEU A 228 21.67 -1.18 -1.41
C LEU A 228 23.09 -1.64 -1.80
N PRO A 229 23.23 -2.87 -2.31
CA PRO A 229 24.48 -3.30 -2.93
C PRO A 229 24.85 -2.42 -4.14
N PRO A 230 26.14 -2.09 -4.37
CA PRO A 230 26.56 -1.22 -5.48
C PRO A 230 26.10 -1.69 -6.87
N GLN A 231 26.05 -3.01 -7.10
CA GLN A 231 25.57 -3.58 -8.36
C GLN A 231 24.07 -3.30 -8.58
N VAL A 232 23.25 -3.39 -7.53
CA VAL A 232 21.82 -3.09 -7.61
C VAL A 232 21.60 -1.61 -7.89
N ILE A 233 22.36 -0.73 -7.21
CA ILE A 233 22.36 0.72 -7.49
C ILE A 233 22.70 0.99 -8.96
N SER A 234 23.74 0.35 -9.49
CA SER A 234 24.14 0.50 -10.90
C SER A 234 23.05 0.04 -11.88
N ASN A 235 22.40 -1.09 -11.60
CA ASN A 235 21.33 -1.61 -12.46
C ASN A 235 20.12 -0.66 -12.51
N ILE A 236 19.69 -0.20 -11.34
CA ILE A 236 18.55 0.72 -11.22
C ILE A 236 18.90 2.08 -11.83
N SER A 237 20.11 2.58 -11.61
CA SER A 237 20.60 3.81 -12.21
C SER A 237 20.57 3.73 -13.74
N ALA A 238 21.00 2.63 -14.34
CA ALA A 238 20.96 2.44 -15.79
C ALA A 238 19.53 2.38 -16.36
N ILE A 239 18.57 1.76 -15.64
CA ILE A 239 17.15 1.79 -16.02
C ILE A 239 16.60 3.21 -15.98
N SER A 240 16.85 3.94 -14.88
CA SER A 240 16.40 5.33 -14.72
C SER A 240 17.06 6.28 -15.72
N GLU A 241 18.33 6.06 -16.04
CA GLU A 241 19.06 6.80 -17.07
C GLU A 241 18.44 6.61 -18.44
N TYR A 242 18.05 5.38 -18.79
CA TYR A 242 17.31 5.10 -20.02
C TYR A 242 16.00 5.89 -20.08
N LEU A 243 15.19 5.86 -19.02
CA LEU A 243 13.91 6.57 -18.94
C LEU A 243 14.10 8.09 -19.10
N TYR A 244 15.13 8.66 -18.50
CA TYR A 244 15.47 10.07 -18.68
C TYR A 244 15.95 10.37 -20.11
N LYS A 245 16.93 9.61 -20.61
CA LYS A 245 17.55 9.87 -21.93
C LYS A 245 16.56 9.74 -23.07
N ILE A 246 15.66 8.75 -23.02
CA ILE A 246 14.66 8.57 -24.07
C ILE A 246 13.67 9.76 -24.11
N LEU A 247 13.28 10.29 -22.95
CA LEU A 247 12.48 11.52 -22.87
C LEU A 247 13.27 12.74 -23.38
N TYR A 248 14.51 12.90 -22.93
CA TYR A 248 15.36 14.03 -23.32
C TYR A 248 15.66 14.06 -24.83
N VAL A 249 15.95 12.91 -25.46
CA VAL A 249 16.23 12.85 -26.90
C VAL A 249 14.98 13.14 -27.72
N ASN A 250 13.82 12.61 -27.31
CA ASN A 250 12.59 12.78 -28.07
C ASN A 250 11.93 14.16 -27.85
N TYR A 251 12.14 14.80 -26.70
CA TYR A 251 11.41 16.03 -26.30
C TYR A 251 12.27 17.14 -25.69
N GLY A 252 13.53 16.87 -25.32
CA GLY A 252 14.41 17.81 -24.62
C GLY A 252 15.04 18.92 -25.48
N ASN A 253 14.91 18.85 -26.81
CA ASN A 253 15.35 19.90 -27.74
C ASN A 253 14.21 20.84 -28.19
N GLU A 254 12.96 20.57 -27.79
CA GLU A 254 11.87 21.50 -28.06
C GLU A 254 12.10 22.76 -27.22
N SER A 255 12.50 23.85 -27.89
CA SER A 255 13.00 25.12 -27.32
C SER A 255 12.03 25.88 -26.39
N ALA A 256 10.97 25.25 -25.89
CA ALA A 256 10.01 25.78 -24.93
C ALA A 256 9.20 24.64 -24.25
N LEU A 257 9.83 23.74 -23.48
CA LEU A 257 9.06 22.92 -22.54
C LEU A 257 8.32 23.86 -21.57
N GLY A 258 7.03 23.61 -21.34
CA GLY A 258 6.09 24.62 -20.82
C GLY A 258 6.44 25.18 -19.44
N ASN A 259 7.19 24.42 -18.64
CA ASN A 259 7.75 24.84 -17.35
C ASN A 259 9.28 24.78 -17.40
N GLN A 260 9.89 25.95 -17.60
CA GLN A 260 11.35 26.13 -17.67
C GLN A 260 12.05 25.69 -16.38
N ALA A 261 11.41 25.87 -15.21
CA ALA A 261 12.01 25.51 -13.93
C ALA A 261 12.14 23.99 -13.77
N ASP A 262 11.10 23.24 -14.15
CA ASP A 262 11.13 21.77 -14.13
C ASP A 262 12.15 21.22 -15.13
N TYR A 263 12.25 21.81 -16.33
CA TYR A 263 13.27 21.43 -17.30
C TYR A 263 14.69 21.64 -16.77
N GLU A 264 14.99 22.82 -16.21
CA GLU A 264 16.31 23.13 -15.64
C GLU A 264 16.63 22.22 -14.43
N ALA A 265 15.63 21.99 -13.57
CA ALA A 265 15.76 21.07 -12.45
C ALA A 265 15.99 19.62 -12.92
N ALA A 266 15.40 19.21 -14.04
CA ALA A 266 15.64 17.90 -14.63
C ALA A 266 17.08 17.75 -15.12
N LEU A 267 17.61 18.74 -15.85
CA LEU A 267 19.02 18.73 -16.31
C LEU A 267 19.99 18.69 -15.12
N SER A 268 19.73 19.50 -14.10
CA SER A 268 20.52 19.51 -12.86
C SER A 268 20.49 18.15 -12.15
N SER A 269 19.30 17.54 -12.04
CA SER A 269 19.15 16.21 -11.43
C SER A 269 19.89 15.13 -12.22
N ALA A 270 19.81 15.13 -13.54
CA ALA A 270 20.53 14.19 -14.40
C ALA A 270 22.06 14.33 -14.26
N ASN A 271 22.57 15.56 -14.16
CA ASN A 271 24.00 15.82 -13.93
C ASN A 271 24.49 15.27 -12.57
N ASN A 272 23.59 15.14 -11.58
CA ASN A 272 23.88 14.56 -10.28
C ASN A 272 23.68 13.03 -10.24
N GLY A 273 23.27 12.39 -11.34
CA GLY A 273 22.91 10.97 -11.38
C GLY A 273 21.52 10.65 -10.85
N ASP A 274 20.71 11.67 -10.52
CA ASP A 274 19.31 11.53 -10.08
C ASP A 274 18.39 11.36 -11.30
N TYR A 275 18.61 10.31 -12.11
CA TYR A 275 17.97 10.14 -13.41
C TYR A 275 16.45 9.94 -13.36
N TYR A 276 15.91 9.25 -12.35
CA TYR A 276 14.46 9.09 -12.23
C TYR A 276 13.77 10.41 -11.86
N THR A 277 14.40 11.19 -10.96
CA THR A 277 13.96 12.58 -10.69
C THR A 277 13.99 13.40 -11.96
N ALA A 278 15.06 13.31 -12.75
CA ALA A 278 15.17 14.01 -14.02
C ALA A 278 14.08 13.60 -15.01
N ALA A 279 13.80 12.30 -15.15
CA ALA A 279 12.73 11.78 -15.98
C ALA A 279 11.34 12.28 -15.52
N SER A 280 11.11 12.32 -14.21
CA SER A 280 9.83 12.77 -13.62
C SER A 280 9.60 14.27 -13.80
N LEU A 281 10.66 15.09 -13.66
CA LEU A 281 10.59 16.53 -13.93
C LEU A 281 10.41 16.83 -15.42
N LEU A 282 11.08 16.08 -16.32
CA LEU A 282 10.81 16.17 -17.76
C LEU A 282 9.38 15.75 -18.11
N TYR A 283 8.86 14.71 -17.46
CA TYR A 283 7.47 14.29 -17.63
C TYR A 283 6.49 15.43 -17.28
N ASN A 284 6.73 16.14 -16.17
CA ASN A 284 5.91 17.31 -15.79
C ASN A 284 6.02 18.45 -16.82
N ALA A 285 7.25 18.81 -17.21
CA ALA A 285 7.47 19.84 -18.22
C ALA A 285 6.83 19.50 -19.58
N LEU A 286 6.75 18.21 -19.92
CA LEU A 286 6.10 17.69 -21.13
C LEU A 286 4.57 17.81 -21.06
N MET A 287 3.96 17.59 -19.89
CA MET A 287 2.52 17.83 -19.70
C MET A 287 2.18 19.31 -19.92
N ASP A 288 3.00 20.23 -19.40
CA ASP A 288 2.79 21.67 -19.61
C ASP A 288 2.97 22.08 -21.07
N TYR A 289 3.95 21.49 -21.76
CA TYR A 289 4.13 21.68 -23.19
C TYR A 289 2.87 21.25 -23.98
N TYR A 290 2.38 20.03 -23.75
CA TYR A 290 1.19 19.55 -24.46
C TYR A 290 -0.08 20.31 -24.07
N THR A 291 -0.20 20.78 -22.83
CA THR A 291 -1.31 21.63 -22.41
C THR A 291 -1.35 22.93 -23.24
N ASN A 292 -0.18 23.55 -23.45
CA ASN A 292 -0.07 24.72 -24.31
C ASN A 292 -0.32 24.40 -25.78
N LEU A 293 0.18 23.26 -26.27
CA LEU A 293 -0.06 22.80 -27.65
C LEU A 293 -1.55 22.57 -27.92
N PHE A 294 -2.27 22.04 -26.95
CA PHE A 294 -3.71 21.74 -27.04
C PHE A 294 -4.61 22.91 -26.63
N LYS A 295 -4.06 24.08 -26.30
CA LYS A 295 -4.84 25.26 -25.88
C LYS A 295 -5.94 25.66 -26.86
N ASN A 296 -5.71 25.47 -28.16
CA ASN A 296 -6.67 25.77 -29.24
C ASN A 296 -7.17 24.50 -29.93
N VAL A 297 -7.22 23.37 -29.21
CA VAL A 297 -7.63 22.08 -29.77
C VAL A 297 -9.07 22.14 -30.26
N THR A 298 -9.33 21.53 -31.43
CA THR A 298 -10.70 21.36 -31.92
C THR A 298 -11.30 20.07 -31.38
N LEU A 299 -12.62 20.04 -31.18
CA LEU A 299 -13.31 18.83 -30.72
C LEU A 299 -13.09 17.63 -31.67
N GLY A 300 -13.00 17.88 -32.98
CA GLY A 300 -12.70 16.84 -33.98
C GLY A 300 -11.32 16.21 -33.79
N TYR A 301 -10.30 17.05 -33.57
CA TYR A 301 -8.95 16.57 -33.27
C TYR A 301 -8.89 15.83 -31.93
N ALA A 302 -9.51 16.39 -30.88
CA ALA A 302 -9.57 15.76 -29.57
C ALA A 302 -10.16 14.35 -29.64
N LYS A 303 -11.29 14.18 -30.35
CA LYS A 303 -11.91 12.86 -30.59
C LYS A 303 -10.97 11.89 -31.32
N ALA A 304 -10.27 12.36 -32.36
CA ALA A 304 -9.33 11.52 -33.10
C ALA A 304 -8.13 11.10 -32.23
N LEU A 305 -7.59 12.03 -31.44
CA LEU A 305 -6.48 11.76 -30.54
C LEU A 305 -6.86 10.75 -29.45
N VAL A 306 -8.02 10.95 -28.80
CA VAL A 306 -8.56 10.03 -27.78
C VAL A 306 -8.79 8.63 -28.37
N ALA A 307 -9.33 8.53 -29.58
CA ALA A 307 -9.51 7.24 -30.24
C ALA A 307 -8.17 6.52 -30.49
N ASN A 308 -7.15 7.26 -30.92
CA ASN A 308 -5.81 6.70 -31.11
C ASN A 308 -5.18 6.24 -29.77
N MET A 309 -5.26 7.08 -28.73
CA MET A 309 -4.73 6.75 -27.39
C MET A 309 -5.45 5.54 -26.78
N SER A 310 -6.77 5.44 -26.95
CA SER A 310 -7.55 4.28 -26.52
C SER A 310 -7.11 2.99 -27.22
N ALA A 311 -6.88 3.04 -28.54
CA ALA A 311 -6.39 1.88 -29.30
C ALA A 311 -4.98 1.47 -28.85
N GLU A 312 -4.08 2.43 -28.68
CA GLU A 312 -2.70 2.18 -28.24
C GLU A 312 -2.65 1.57 -26.83
N LEU A 313 -3.46 2.11 -25.90
CA LEU A 313 -3.58 1.59 -24.54
C LEU A 313 -4.16 0.17 -24.53
N GLY A 314 -5.12 -0.13 -25.41
CA GLY A 314 -5.66 -1.48 -25.58
C GLY A 314 -4.61 -2.49 -26.04
N LEU A 315 -3.75 -2.11 -26.98
CA LEU A 315 -2.63 -2.95 -27.45
C LEU A 315 -1.62 -3.24 -26.33
N MET A 316 -1.17 -2.20 -25.62
CA MET A 316 -0.25 -2.34 -24.50
C MET A 316 -0.84 -3.18 -23.37
N THR A 317 -2.13 -2.99 -23.07
CA THR A 317 -2.85 -3.81 -22.07
C THR A 317 -2.89 -5.28 -22.48
N GLY A 318 -3.06 -5.58 -23.78
CA GLY A 318 -2.94 -6.93 -24.32
C GLY A 318 -1.55 -7.53 -24.11
N GLU A 319 -0.49 -6.79 -24.48
CA GLU A 319 0.90 -7.23 -24.35
C GLU A 319 1.30 -7.57 -22.90
N VAL A 320 0.97 -6.70 -21.94
CA VAL A 320 1.31 -6.96 -20.53
C VAL A 320 0.50 -8.14 -19.95
N ASN A 321 -0.75 -8.35 -20.40
CA ASN A 321 -1.57 -9.48 -19.97
C ASN A 321 -1.03 -10.83 -20.45
N GLU A 322 -0.33 -10.86 -21.59
CA GLU A 322 0.32 -12.05 -22.14
C GLU A 322 1.71 -12.30 -21.55
N THR A 323 2.29 -11.31 -20.87
CA THR A 323 3.61 -11.43 -20.24
C THR A 323 3.53 -12.26 -18.96
N GLN A 324 4.34 -13.32 -18.86
CA GLN A 324 4.40 -14.15 -17.65
C GLN A 324 5.05 -13.39 -16.49
N PRO A 325 4.35 -13.22 -15.34
CA PRO A 325 4.95 -12.59 -14.18
C PRO A 325 5.99 -13.50 -13.53
N THR A 326 7.11 -12.91 -13.13
CA THR A 326 8.25 -13.55 -12.48
C THR A 326 8.71 -12.72 -11.29
N THR A 327 9.46 -13.31 -10.37
CA THR A 327 10.06 -12.56 -9.24
C THR A 327 11.02 -11.45 -9.68
N ALA A 328 11.47 -11.42 -10.94
CA ALA A 328 12.39 -10.41 -11.45
C ALA A 328 11.69 -9.23 -12.14
N ASN A 329 10.57 -9.47 -12.85
CA ASN A 329 9.88 -8.45 -13.66
C ASN A 329 8.61 -7.89 -13.00
N LEU A 330 8.11 -8.50 -11.93
CA LEU A 330 6.83 -8.16 -11.33
C LEU A 330 6.73 -6.71 -10.85
N ASP A 331 7.82 -6.16 -10.29
CA ASP A 331 7.86 -4.76 -9.86
C ASP A 331 7.50 -3.82 -11.02
N ILE A 332 8.15 -4.02 -12.18
CA ILE A 332 7.87 -3.24 -13.41
C ILE A 332 6.46 -3.49 -13.94
N MET A 333 5.98 -4.74 -13.93
CA MET A 333 4.62 -5.06 -14.39
C MET A 333 3.56 -4.32 -13.56
N ILE A 334 3.73 -4.24 -12.24
CA ILE A 334 2.80 -3.50 -11.37
C ILE A 334 2.83 -2.01 -11.71
N GLY A 335 4.02 -1.42 -11.88
CA GLY A 335 4.16 -0.01 -12.29
C GLY A 335 3.56 0.29 -13.67
N ILE A 336 3.55 -0.69 -14.59
CA ILE A 336 2.85 -0.60 -15.88
C ILE A 336 1.34 -0.63 -15.67
N TYR A 337 0.81 -1.55 -14.86
CA TYR A 337 -0.64 -1.62 -14.58
C TYR A 337 -1.16 -0.38 -13.86
N ASP A 338 -0.37 0.19 -12.93
CA ASP A 338 -0.67 1.46 -12.30
C ASP A 338 -0.81 2.60 -13.33
N ARG A 339 0.15 2.70 -14.25
CA ARG A 339 0.12 3.69 -15.35
C ARG A 339 -1.01 3.44 -16.34
N ILE A 340 -1.35 2.18 -16.62
CA ILE A 340 -2.53 1.83 -17.44
C ILE A 340 -3.80 2.31 -16.75
N TYR A 341 -3.96 2.03 -15.45
CA TYR A 341 -5.12 2.47 -14.68
C TYR A 341 -5.23 4.01 -14.64
N SER A 342 -4.11 4.71 -14.43
CA SER A 342 -4.06 6.19 -14.52
C SER A 342 -4.47 6.68 -15.91
N ALA A 343 -3.96 6.07 -16.98
CA ALA A 343 -4.32 6.43 -18.35
C ALA A 343 -5.81 6.18 -18.67
N GLU A 344 -6.39 5.07 -18.21
CA GLU A 344 -7.81 4.78 -18.38
C GLU A 344 -8.72 5.75 -17.62
N THR A 345 -8.30 6.16 -16.43
CA THR A 345 -9.02 7.18 -15.64
C THR A 345 -9.05 8.51 -16.38
N LEU A 346 -7.87 8.98 -16.82
CA LEU A 346 -7.73 10.19 -17.64
C LEU A 346 -8.50 10.09 -18.95
N LEU A 347 -8.52 8.91 -19.58
CA LEU A 347 -9.27 8.65 -20.81
C LEU A 347 -10.76 8.85 -20.59
N ASN A 348 -11.31 8.30 -19.50
CA ASN A 348 -12.72 8.43 -19.16
C ASN A 348 -13.10 9.89 -18.84
N GLU A 349 -12.26 10.60 -18.08
CA GLU A 349 -12.44 12.03 -17.77
C GLU A 349 -12.43 12.86 -19.06
N THR A 350 -11.44 12.65 -19.93
CA THR A 350 -11.32 13.35 -21.22
C THR A 350 -12.53 13.07 -22.13
N ILE A 351 -13.03 11.83 -22.17
CA ILE A 351 -14.22 11.46 -22.94
C ILE A 351 -15.46 12.18 -22.39
N ASN A 352 -15.60 12.28 -21.07
CA ASN A 352 -16.70 13.01 -20.44
C ASN A 352 -16.67 14.50 -20.77
N ASP A 353 -15.49 15.12 -20.79
CA ASP A 353 -15.32 16.51 -21.20
C ASP A 353 -15.65 16.73 -22.69
N ILE A 354 -15.21 15.81 -23.56
CA ILE A 354 -15.58 15.83 -24.99
C ILE A 354 -17.09 15.72 -25.19
N ASN A 355 -17.76 14.83 -24.43
CA ASN A 355 -19.19 14.59 -24.56
C ASN A 355 -20.03 15.73 -23.99
N SER A 356 -19.57 16.34 -22.91
CA SER A 356 -20.23 17.50 -22.27
C SER A 356 -19.92 18.83 -22.97
N GLY A 357 -18.93 18.86 -23.88
CA GLY A 357 -18.46 20.09 -24.52
C GLY A 357 -17.66 20.99 -23.58
N ASN A 358 -17.11 20.44 -22.50
CA ASN A 358 -16.26 21.16 -21.55
C ASN A 358 -14.89 21.44 -22.16
N MET A 359 -14.77 22.57 -22.86
CA MET A 359 -13.51 22.97 -23.52
C MET A 359 -12.48 23.58 -22.55
N ALA A 360 -12.84 23.83 -21.28
CA ALA A 360 -11.95 24.50 -20.32
C ALA A 360 -10.83 23.56 -19.82
N ASN A 361 -11.20 22.31 -19.51
CA ASN A 361 -10.28 21.29 -18.98
C ASN A 361 -9.68 20.41 -20.10
N LEU A 362 -10.34 20.35 -21.25
CA LEU A 362 -9.94 19.48 -22.36
C LEU A 362 -8.44 19.60 -22.75
N PRO A 363 -7.81 20.78 -22.81
CA PRO A 363 -6.39 20.88 -23.12
C PRO A 363 -5.49 20.17 -22.08
N SER A 364 -5.74 20.36 -20.79
CA SER A 364 -4.94 19.73 -19.73
C SER A 364 -5.18 18.23 -19.67
N ASP A 365 -6.42 17.79 -19.86
CA ASP A 365 -6.78 16.38 -19.73
C ASP A 365 -6.23 15.56 -20.91
N LEU A 366 -6.30 16.13 -22.13
CA LEU A 366 -5.63 15.57 -23.30
C LEU A 366 -4.11 15.52 -23.12
N ALA A 367 -3.51 16.56 -22.55
CA ALA A 367 -2.07 16.61 -22.32
C ALA A 367 -1.62 15.53 -21.34
N GLN A 368 -2.33 15.37 -20.22
CA GLN A 368 -2.07 14.33 -19.23
C GLN A 368 -2.24 12.93 -19.83
N LEU A 369 -3.36 12.67 -20.52
CA LEU A 369 -3.62 11.39 -21.18
C LEU A 369 -2.54 11.05 -22.21
N TYR A 370 -2.25 11.99 -23.11
CA TYR A 370 -1.27 11.79 -24.18
C TYR A 370 0.11 11.51 -23.59
N THR A 371 0.56 12.32 -22.63
CA THR A 371 1.86 12.15 -21.97
C THR A 371 1.94 10.81 -21.24
N ARG A 372 0.88 10.40 -20.54
CA ARG A 372 0.85 9.11 -19.85
C ARG A 372 0.98 7.93 -20.81
N VAL A 373 0.24 7.96 -21.94
CA VAL A 373 0.25 6.87 -22.94
C VAL A 373 1.58 6.77 -23.67
N ILE A 374 2.15 7.88 -24.15
CA ILE A 374 3.43 7.82 -24.89
C ILE A 374 4.60 7.38 -24.00
N THR A 375 4.59 7.73 -22.72
CA THR A 375 5.67 7.38 -21.79
C THR A 375 5.54 5.96 -21.24
N LEU A 376 4.33 5.38 -21.27
CA LEU A 376 4.09 3.99 -20.91
C LEU A 376 4.92 3.03 -21.77
N LYS A 377 5.07 3.30 -23.07
CA LYS A 377 5.92 2.53 -24.00
C LYS A 377 7.36 2.33 -23.48
N TYR A 378 7.93 3.33 -22.81
CA TYR A 378 9.31 3.22 -22.30
C TYR A 378 9.41 2.22 -21.14
N TRP A 379 8.34 2.06 -20.35
CA TRP A 379 8.28 1.05 -19.30
C TRP A 379 8.14 -0.37 -19.86
N PHE A 380 7.46 -0.54 -21.00
CA PHE A 380 7.45 -1.82 -21.72
C PHE A 380 8.85 -2.21 -22.21
N ASN A 381 9.66 -1.24 -22.67
CA ASN A 381 11.05 -1.52 -23.03
C ASN A 381 11.88 -1.97 -21.81
N VAL A 382 11.64 -1.37 -20.64
CA VAL A 382 12.24 -1.82 -19.37
C VAL A 382 11.79 -3.23 -19.02
N LEU A 383 10.49 -3.53 -19.11
CA LEU A 383 9.93 -4.86 -18.88
C LEU A 383 10.60 -5.91 -19.78
N ASN A 384 10.69 -5.63 -21.08
CA ASN A 384 11.27 -6.54 -22.08
C ASN A 384 12.79 -6.73 -21.94
N ALA A 385 13.48 -5.80 -21.27
CA ALA A 385 14.91 -5.94 -20.97
C ALA A 385 15.19 -6.88 -19.79
N ILE A 386 14.23 -7.12 -18.90
CA ILE A 386 14.40 -7.94 -17.69
C ILE A 386 14.02 -9.39 -17.99
N ASN A 387 14.97 -10.30 -17.81
CA ASN A 387 14.80 -11.73 -18.08
C ASN A 387 15.19 -12.57 -16.86
N GLY A 388 14.50 -13.70 -16.64
CA GLY A 388 14.77 -14.63 -15.55
C GLY A 388 13.80 -14.46 -14.36
N GLY A 389 14.24 -14.85 -13.17
CA GLY A 389 13.38 -14.95 -12.00
C GLY A 389 12.46 -16.18 -12.00
N ASN A 390 11.85 -16.48 -10.86
CA ASN A 390 10.91 -17.60 -10.74
C ASN A 390 9.54 -17.21 -11.30
N PRO A 391 8.92 -18.00 -12.20
CA PRO A 391 7.55 -17.77 -12.63
C PRO A 391 6.59 -17.78 -11.44
N ILE A 392 5.69 -16.80 -11.40
CA ILE A 392 4.71 -16.68 -10.32
C ILE A 392 3.39 -17.31 -10.79
N PRO A 393 2.90 -18.38 -10.13
CA PRO A 393 1.64 -19.01 -10.50
C PRO A 393 0.47 -18.04 -10.38
N ARG A 394 -0.47 -18.10 -11.34
CA ARG A 394 -1.68 -17.27 -11.30
C ARG A 394 -2.52 -17.47 -10.03
N SER A 395 -2.60 -18.70 -9.51
CA SER A 395 -3.29 -19.00 -8.24
C SER A 395 -2.65 -18.30 -7.05
N TYR A 396 -1.32 -18.18 -7.07
CA TYR A 396 -0.57 -17.45 -6.05
C TYR A 396 -0.77 -15.94 -6.19
N LEU A 397 -0.72 -15.41 -7.42
CA LEU A 397 -1.06 -14.00 -7.69
C LEU A 397 -2.47 -13.65 -7.23
N ALA A 398 -3.45 -14.53 -7.43
CA ALA A 398 -4.80 -14.35 -6.93
C ALA A 398 -4.79 -14.21 -5.39
N LYS A 399 -4.16 -15.15 -4.69
CA LYS A 399 -4.07 -15.11 -3.23
C LYS A 399 -3.44 -13.81 -2.72
N LEU A 400 -2.29 -13.43 -3.28
CA LEU A 400 -1.55 -12.23 -2.87
C LEU A 400 -2.32 -10.94 -3.20
N SER A 401 -2.92 -10.86 -4.39
CA SER A 401 -3.76 -9.74 -4.80
C SER A 401 -4.97 -9.57 -3.87
N GLY A 402 -5.68 -10.66 -3.53
CA GLY A 402 -6.81 -10.61 -2.61
C GLY A 402 -6.43 -10.15 -1.20
N LEU A 403 -5.23 -10.53 -0.72
CA LEU A 403 -4.68 -10.04 0.54
C LEU A 403 -4.47 -8.51 0.50
N TYR A 404 -3.87 -7.98 -0.57
CA TYR A 404 -3.61 -6.54 -0.70
C TYR A 404 -4.87 -5.71 -0.95
N VAL A 405 -5.87 -6.24 -1.68
CA VAL A 405 -7.19 -5.61 -1.80
C VAL A 405 -7.84 -5.47 -0.43
N SER A 406 -7.80 -6.54 0.37
CA SER A 406 -8.33 -6.52 1.74
C SER A 406 -7.56 -5.53 2.61
N TYR A 407 -6.24 -5.47 2.46
CA TYR A 407 -5.39 -4.55 3.21
C TYR A 407 -5.63 -3.08 2.84
N ALA A 408 -5.82 -2.77 1.56
CA ALA A 408 -6.21 -1.43 1.09
C ALA A 408 -7.56 -1.01 1.68
N TYR A 409 -8.56 -1.88 1.63
CA TYR A 409 -9.88 -1.64 2.24
C TYR A 409 -9.77 -1.37 3.75
N THR A 410 -9.03 -2.19 4.49
CA THR A 410 -8.79 -2.00 5.92
C THR A 410 -8.07 -0.68 6.19
N THR A 411 -7.10 -0.28 5.35
CA THR A 411 -6.33 0.96 5.52
C THR A 411 -7.19 2.19 5.31
N VAL A 412 -8.05 2.20 4.28
CA VAL A 412 -9.02 3.30 4.05
C VAL A 412 -10.07 3.36 5.16
N THR A 413 -10.55 2.21 5.64
CA THR A 413 -11.46 2.15 6.79
C THR A 413 -10.80 2.72 8.04
N TYR A 414 -9.52 2.40 8.25
CA TYR A 414 -8.75 2.95 9.37
C TYR A 414 -8.62 4.48 9.28
N LEU A 415 -8.24 5.00 8.11
CA LEU A 415 -8.21 6.44 7.82
C LEU A 415 -9.58 7.11 8.10
N TYR A 416 -10.67 6.53 7.62
CA TYR A 416 -12.02 7.07 7.83
C TYR A 416 -12.40 7.12 9.32
N SER A 417 -12.12 6.04 10.07
CA SER A 417 -12.42 5.99 11.50
C SER A 417 -11.58 7.02 12.28
N LEU A 418 -10.29 7.16 11.97
CA LEU A 418 -9.43 8.20 12.55
C LEU A 418 -9.94 9.61 12.26
N ALA A 419 -10.30 9.89 11.00
CA ALA A 419 -10.82 11.19 10.60
C ALA A 419 -12.14 11.53 11.28
N SER A 420 -12.98 10.51 11.53
CA SER A 420 -14.22 10.65 12.26
C SER A 420 -13.97 11.01 13.72
N ALA A 421 -12.98 10.38 14.35
CA ALA A 421 -12.59 10.66 15.73
C ALA A 421 -12.08 12.10 15.90
N GLU A 422 -11.37 12.64 14.90
CA GLU A 422 -10.88 14.03 14.88
C GLU A 422 -11.94 15.06 14.43
N GLY A 423 -13.16 14.63 14.11
CA GLY A 423 -14.23 15.53 13.60
C GLY A 423 -13.98 16.07 12.19
N LEU A 424 -12.97 15.55 11.48
CA LEU A 424 -12.56 16.00 10.15
C LEU A 424 -13.50 15.50 9.04
N THR A 425 -14.39 14.54 9.33
CA THR A 425 -15.40 14.06 8.38
C THR A 425 -16.50 15.06 8.04
N THR A 426 -16.43 16.28 8.56
CA THR A 426 -17.30 17.41 8.16
C THR A 426 -16.61 18.35 7.16
N SER A 427 -15.30 18.20 6.96
CA SER A 427 -14.51 18.99 6.00
C SER A 427 -14.73 18.47 4.57
N ILE A 428 -15.35 19.29 3.70
CA ILE A 428 -15.71 18.92 2.32
C ILE A 428 -14.52 18.34 1.54
N GLY A 429 -13.34 18.97 1.63
CA GLY A 429 -12.14 18.50 0.91
C GLY A 429 -11.64 17.15 1.43
N PHE A 430 -11.73 16.92 2.74
CA PHE A 430 -11.27 15.69 3.36
C PHE A 430 -12.18 14.51 3.03
N ILE A 431 -13.50 14.73 3.06
CA ILE A 431 -14.51 13.74 2.65
C ILE A 431 -14.34 13.33 1.19
N SER A 432 -14.11 14.31 0.29
CA SER A 432 -13.88 14.03 -1.14
C SER A 432 -12.68 13.09 -1.33
N THR A 433 -11.59 13.34 -0.61
CA THR A 433 -10.37 12.53 -0.68
C THR A 433 -10.63 11.10 -0.19
N ILE A 434 -11.31 10.93 0.96
CA ILE A 434 -11.65 9.58 1.45
C ILE A 434 -12.58 8.86 0.47
N ASN A 435 -13.59 9.55 -0.09
CA ASN A 435 -14.50 8.94 -1.06
C ASN A 435 -13.79 8.48 -2.32
N GLN A 436 -12.76 9.21 -2.78
CA GLN A 436 -11.92 8.79 -3.89
C GLN A 436 -11.17 7.49 -3.55
N LEU A 437 -10.56 7.40 -2.36
CA LEU A 437 -9.88 6.18 -1.92
C LEU A 437 -10.85 4.99 -1.76
N ILE A 438 -12.06 5.22 -1.23
CA ILE A 438 -13.11 4.20 -1.18
C ILE A 438 -13.44 3.72 -2.60
N ASN A 439 -13.59 4.63 -3.56
CA ASN A 439 -13.83 4.26 -4.95
C ASN A 439 -12.69 3.41 -5.52
N GLN A 440 -11.43 3.79 -5.27
CA GLN A 440 -10.27 2.98 -5.68
C GLN A 440 -10.30 1.57 -5.06
N THR A 441 -10.68 1.41 -3.79
CA THR A 441 -10.82 0.08 -3.18
C THR A 441 -11.90 -0.77 -3.86
N ASN A 442 -13.02 -0.15 -4.26
CA ASN A 442 -14.08 -0.84 -4.99
C ASN A 442 -13.60 -1.27 -6.39
N VAL A 443 -12.85 -0.40 -7.08
CA VAL A 443 -12.25 -0.71 -8.39
C VAL A 443 -11.23 -1.84 -8.28
N ALA A 444 -10.36 -1.83 -7.25
CA ALA A 444 -9.42 -2.91 -7.00
C ALA A 444 -10.15 -4.25 -6.75
N GLN A 445 -11.25 -4.21 -5.99
CA GLN A 445 -12.11 -5.36 -5.73
C GLN A 445 -12.78 -5.90 -7.00
N GLU A 446 -13.22 -5.02 -7.91
CA GLU A 446 -13.77 -5.39 -9.21
C GLU A 446 -12.72 -6.05 -10.10
N PHE A 447 -11.53 -5.44 -10.23
CA PHE A 447 -10.42 -6.04 -10.98
C PHE A 447 -10.05 -7.42 -10.46
N TYR A 448 -10.02 -7.58 -9.13
CA TYR A 448 -9.76 -8.87 -8.50
C TYR A 448 -10.83 -9.92 -8.86
N GLN A 449 -12.12 -9.57 -8.80
CA GLN A 449 -13.22 -10.46 -9.15
C GLN A 449 -13.22 -10.86 -10.63
N ASN A 450 -12.78 -9.95 -11.50
CA ASN A 450 -12.60 -10.21 -12.93
C ASN A 450 -11.30 -10.95 -13.28
N GLY A 451 -10.50 -11.33 -12.28
CA GLY A 451 -9.26 -12.09 -12.48
C GLY A 451 -8.06 -11.27 -12.99
N LEU A 452 -8.14 -9.93 -12.92
CA LEU A 452 -7.11 -8.94 -13.27
C LEU A 452 -6.23 -8.65 -12.04
N TYR A 453 -5.59 -9.69 -11.51
CA TYR A 453 -4.94 -9.66 -10.18
C TYR A 453 -3.81 -8.62 -10.05
N LEU A 454 -3.00 -8.42 -11.09
CA LEU A 454 -1.91 -7.44 -11.06
C LEU A 454 -2.43 -6.00 -11.10
N LYS A 455 -3.52 -5.76 -11.83
CA LYS A 455 -4.18 -4.45 -11.86
C LYS A 455 -4.86 -4.13 -10.53
N ALA A 456 -5.56 -5.10 -9.94
CA ALA A 456 -6.11 -4.98 -8.59
C ALA A 456 -5.03 -4.68 -7.55
N LEU A 457 -3.88 -5.35 -7.67
CA LEU A 457 -2.74 -5.14 -6.79
C LEU A 457 -2.14 -3.74 -6.96
N ALA A 458 -1.94 -3.27 -8.19
CA ALA A 458 -1.41 -1.93 -8.48
C ALA A 458 -2.26 -0.83 -7.81
N VAL A 459 -3.58 -0.87 -8.03
CA VAL A 459 -4.52 0.08 -7.39
C VAL A 459 -4.49 -0.05 -5.86
N SER A 460 -4.41 -1.28 -5.34
CA SER A 460 -4.35 -1.49 -3.89
C SER A 460 -3.10 -0.86 -3.26
N LEU A 461 -1.93 -0.98 -3.89
CA LEU A 461 -0.68 -0.41 -3.39
C LEU A 461 -0.71 1.12 -3.38
N ASP A 462 -1.22 1.73 -4.46
CA ASP A 462 -1.44 3.19 -4.55
C ASP A 462 -2.38 3.69 -3.44
N THR A 463 -3.51 3.00 -3.26
CA THR A 463 -4.48 3.34 -2.20
C THR A 463 -3.88 3.22 -0.80
N ILE A 464 -3.07 2.19 -0.52
CA ILE A 464 -2.40 2.01 0.78
C ILE A 464 -1.41 3.14 1.03
N ALA A 465 -0.57 3.47 0.05
CA ALA A 465 0.41 4.54 0.14
C ALA A 465 -0.26 5.90 0.38
N SER A 466 -1.26 6.23 -0.46
CA SER A 466 -2.04 7.47 -0.36
C SER A 466 -2.75 7.59 1.00
N ALA A 467 -3.41 6.53 1.47
CA ALA A 467 -4.06 6.55 2.77
C ALA A 467 -3.05 6.73 3.92
N SER A 468 -1.89 6.08 3.84
CA SER A 468 -0.84 6.19 4.86
C SER A 468 -0.27 7.62 4.94
N ALA A 469 0.02 8.23 3.78
CA ALA A 469 0.48 9.61 3.70
C ALA A 469 -0.54 10.60 4.29
N ILE A 470 -1.85 10.38 4.03
CA ILE A 470 -2.92 11.20 4.59
C ILE A 470 -2.99 11.04 6.12
N ILE A 471 -2.93 9.81 6.65
CA ILE A 471 -2.95 9.59 8.10
C ILE A 471 -1.77 10.33 8.74
N HIS A 472 -0.57 10.23 8.18
CA HIS A 472 0.59 10.97 8.66
C HIS A 472 0.37 12.48 8.65
N ALA A 473 -0.15 13.03 7.54
CA ALA A 473 -0.42 14.46 7.41
C ALA A 473 -1.50 14.96 8.38
N MET A 474 -2.55 14.17 8.63
CA MET A 474 -3.62 14.52 9.59
C MET A 474 -3.08 14.70 11.00
N PHE A 475 -2.15 13.84 11.39
CA PHE A 475 -1.65 13.75 12.76
C PHE A 475 -0.33 14.49 12.97
N LEU A 476 0.10 15.27 11.98
CA LEU A 476 1.33 16.04 12.05
C LEU A 476 1.17 17.26 12.98
N VAL A 477 1.54 17.06 14.26
CA VAL A 477 1.50 18.10 15.29
C VAL A 477 2.92 18.52 15.66
N GLY A 478 3.22 19.83 15.65
CA GLY A 478 4.51 20.36 16.12
C GLY A 478 5.31 21.22 15.12
N GLY A 479 4.70 21.62 14.00
CA GLY A 479 5.30 22.52 13.01
C GLY A 479 6.51 21.91 12.29
N THR A 480 7.39 22.76 11.75
CA THR A 480 8.48 22.37 10.84
C THR A 480 9.39 21.26 11.37
N ASN A 481 9.74 21.27 12.66
CA ASN A 481 10.62 20.26 13.24
C ASN A 481 9.97 18.87 13.24
N ALA A 482 8.66 18.80 13.49
CA ALA A 482 7.92 17.55 13.41
C ALA A 482 7.83 17.04 11.97
N SER A 483 7.63 17.93 11.00
CA SER A 483 7.60 17.59 9.57
C SER A 483 8.94 17.05 9.07
N LEU A 484 10.05 17.74 9.35
CA LEU A 484 11.39 17.27 9.00
C LEU A 484 11.70 15.91 9.64
N TYR A 485 11.30 15.75 10.89
CA TYR A 485 11.49 14.50 11.61
C TYR A 485 10.72 13.36 10.95
N LEU A 486 9.42 13.55 10.71
CA LEU A 486 8.56 12.57 10.05
C LEU A 486 9.16 12.15 8.71
N LEU A 487 9.50 13.11 7.84
CA LEU A 487 10.08 12.82 6.53
C LEU A 487 11.37 12.00 6.64
N ASN A 488 12.23 12.29 7.61
CA ASN A 488 13.44 11.49 7.83
C ASN A 488 13.12 10.06 8.28
N VAL A 489 12.13 9.88 9.16
CA VAL A 489 11.72 8.54 9.63
C VAL A 489 11.16 7.72 8.46
N VAL A 490 10.17 8.26 7.75
CA VAL A 490 9.50 7.55 6.65
C VAL A 490 10.51 7.26 5.53
N ARG A 491 11.39 8.21 5.19
CA ARG A 491 12.50 7.97 4.26
C ARG A 491 13.41 6.81 4.70
N ASN A 492 13.81 6.78 5.97
CA ASN A 492 14.68 5.71 6.47
C ASN A 492 13.98 4.34 6.45
N VAL A 493 12.66 4.30 6.71
CA VAL A 493 11.84 3.09 6.57
C VAL A 493 11.79 2.66 5.10
N ALA A 494 11.60 3.59 4.16
CA ALA A 494 11.61 3.32 2.72
C ALA A 494 12.94 2.69 2.28
N THR A 495 14.08 3.36 2.56
CA THR A 495 15.40 2.86 2.18
C THR A 495 15.74 1.53 2.83
N TYR A 496 15.30 1.32 4.08
CA TYR A 496 15.53 0.06 4.77
C TYR A 496 14.77 -1.10 4.12
N ASN A 497 13.49 -0.91 3.80
CA ASN A 497 12.69 -1.94 3.14
C ASN A 497 13.20 -2.27 1.73
N GLU A 498 13.58 -1.25 0.96
CA GLU A 498 14.23 -1.39 -0.35
C GLU A 498 15.52 -2.22 -0.27
N ALA A 499 16.36 -1.95 0.73
CA ALA A 499 17.58 -2.71 0.95
C ALA A 499 17.30 -4.17 1.35
N LEU A 500 16.24 -4.43 2.12
CA LEU A 500 15.80 -5.80 2.43
C LEU A 500 15.28 -6.56 1.20
N VAL A 501 14.59 -5.90 0.26
CA VAL A 501 14.23 -6.51 -1.04
C VAL A 501 15.49 -6.98 -1.76
N SER A 502 16.54 -6.15 -1.75
CA SER A 502 17.81 -6.45 -2.41
C SER A 502 18.62 -7.55 -1.71
N GLN A 503 18.50 -7.72 -0.39
CA GLN A 503 19.10 -8.86 0.32
C GLN A 503 18.54 -10.20 -0.17
N CYS A 504 17.30 -10.22 -0.64
CA CYS A 504 16.71 -11.38 -1.30
C CYS A 504 17.08 -11.48 -2.79
N ASN A 505 18.13 -10.80 -3.25
CA ASN A 505 18.49 -10.68 -4.67
C ASN A 505 17.39 -10.03 -5.53
N GLY A 506 16.44 -9.29 -4.92
CA GLY A 506 15.38 -8.58 -5.65
C GLY A 506 15.87 -7.31 -6.34
N LEU A 507 15.09 -6.81 -7.30
CA LEU A 507 15.34 -5.56 -8.01
C LEU A 507 14.22 -4.53 -7.72
N PRO A 508 14.38 -3.67 -6.68
CA PRO A 508 13.35 -2.72 -6.25
C PRO A 508 13.31 -1.44 -7.09
N VAL A 509 13.11 -1.53 -8.41
CA VAL A 509 13.20 -0.38 -9.34
C VAL A 509 12.24 0.75 -8.94
N LEU A 510 10.96 0.44 -8.70
CA LEU A 510 9.95 1.45 -8.39
C LEU A 510 10.18 2.06 -7.01
N SER A 511 10.50 1.24 -6.01
CA SER A 511 10.82 1.73 -4.66
C SER A 511 12.02 2.69 -4.66
N SER A 512 13.08 2.39 -5.43
CA SER A 512 14.22 3.30 -5.62
C SER A 512 13.85 4.59 -6.34
N ALA A 513 13.05 4.47 -7.40
CA ALA A 513 12.57 5.58 -8.19
C ALA A 513 11.79 6.58 -7.31
N TYR A 514 10.85 6.09 -6.50
CA TYR A 514 10.08 6.93 -5.59
C TYR A 514 10.94 7.53 -4.47
N ILE A 515 11.91 6.81 -3.91
CA ILE A 515 12.88 7.39 -2.95
C ILE A 515 13.68 8.53 -3.59
N GLN A 516 14.18 8.34 -4.82
CA GLN A 516 14.98 9.35 -5.50
C GLN A 516 14.17 10.62 -5.76
N PHE A 517 12.92 10.49 -6.20
CA PHE A 517 12.05 11.65 -6.43
C PHE A 517 11.54 12.27 -5.12
N GLY A 518 11.24 11.47 -4.10
CA GLY A 518 10.91 11.95 -2.75
C GLY A 518 12.05 12.75 -2.13
N ASN A 519 13.30 12.34 -2.35
CA ASN A 519 14.48 13.10 -1.92
C ASN A 519 14.58 14.48 -2.60
N TYR A 520 14.15 14.61 -3.86
CA TYR A 520 14.08 15.91 -4.53
C TYR A 520 13.09 16.84 -3.81
N TRP A 521 11.86 16.39 -3.58
CA TRP A 521 10.86 17.20 -2.88
C TRP A 521 11.22 17.48 -1.44
N PHE A 522 11.88 16.54 -0.77
CA PHE A 522 12.41 16.77 0.57
C PHE A 522 13.47 17.89 0.58
N ARG A 523 14.35 17.94 -0.42
CA ARG A 523 15.30 19.06 -0.58
C ARG A 523 14.57 20.39 -0.84
N GLN A 524 13.53 20.39 -1.68
CA GLN A 524 12.72 21.59 -1.92
C GLN A 524 12.04 22.09 -0.63
N TYR A 525 11.46 21.18 0.14
CA TYR A 525 10.89 21.49 1.45
C TYR A 525 11.95 22.07 2.40
N ASN A 526 13.11 21.41 2.53
CA ASN A 526 14.16 21.88 3.43
C ASN A 526 14.68 23.27 3.02
N ASN A 527 14.82 23.53 1.72
CA ASN A 527 15.22 24.84 1.20
C ASN A 527 14.15 25.92 1.46
N SER A 528 12.86 25.56 1.38
CA SER A 528 11.76 26.50 1.62
C SER A 528 11.64 26.93 3.08
N LEU A 529 12.27 26.20 4.01
CA LEU A 529 12.26 26.52 5.44
C LEU A 529 12.98 27.82 5.78
N ALA A 530 13.93 28.26 4.94
CA ALA A 530 14.56 29.57 5.09
C ALA A 530 13.59 30.73 4.80
N GLY A 531 12.49 30.45 4.10
CA GLY A 531 11.41 31.38 3.80
C GLY A 531 10.24 31.24 4.77
N ASN A 532 9.05 30.92 4.25
CA ASN A 532 7.86 30.65 5.04
C ASN A 532 7.52 29.15 5.01
N PRO A 533 7.88 28.37 6.04
CA PRO A 533 7.56 26.94 6.14
C PRO A 533 6.06 26.59 6.07
N SER A 534 5.21 27.56 6.39
CA SER A 534 3.76 27.44 6.38
C SER A 534 3.13 27.89 5.06
N SER A 535 3.94 28.25 4.05
CA SER A 535 3.40 28.56 2.72
C SER A 535 2.76 27.31 2.10
N ALA A 536 1.74 27.52 1.26
CA ALA A 536 1.10 26.43 0.53
C ALA A 536 2.12 25.60 -0.26
N SER A 537 3.09 26.24 -0.91
CA SER A 537 4.18 25.58 -1.64
C SER A 537 5.05 24.69 -0.75
N SER A 538 5.45 25.17 0.44
CA SER A 538 6.24 24.38 1.38
C SER A 538 5.49 23.14 1.85
N GLN A 539 4.20 23.30 2.15
CA GLN A 539 3.35 22.17 2.55
C GLN A 539 3.18 21.16 1.41
N SER A 540 2.99 21.62 0.17
CA SER A 540 2.96 20.75 -1.00
C SER A 540 4.25 19.95 -1.16
N TYR A 541 5.44 20.56 -1.03
CA TYR A 541 6.71 19.83 -1.11
C TYR A 541 6.86 18.75 -0.03
N MET A 542 6.38 19.02 1.19
CA MET A 542 6.41 18.06 2.27
C MET A 542 5.46 16.88 2.01
N ILE A 543 4.23 17.16 1.58
CA ILE A 543 3.25 16.13 1.24
C ILE A 543 3.75 15.29 0.07
N GLU A 544 4.31 15.89 -0.97
CA GLU A 544 4.83 15.17 -2.14
C GLU A 544 5.99 14.23 -1.76
N ALA A 545 6.92 14.71 -0.93
CA ALA A 545 8.01 13.88 -0.41
C ALA A 545 7.47 12.70 0.42
N LEU A 546 6.49 12.96 1.29
CA LEU A 546 5.87 11.95 2.13
C LEU A 546 5.16 10.87 1.29
N SER A 547 4.31 11.28 0.34
CA SER A 547 3.59 10.37 -0.56
C SER A 547 4.54 9.44 -1.32
N LEU A 548 5.63 9.98 -1.87
CA LEU A 548 6.62 9.17 -2.60
C LEU A 548 7.37 8.19 -1.69
N TYR A 549 7.66 8.56 -0.43
CA TYR A 549 8.23 7.59 0.51
C TYR A 549 7.24 6.49 0.89
N GLU A 550 5.95 6.83 1.06
CA GLU A 550 4.89 5.84 1.31
C GLU A 550 4.69 4.89 0.13
N GLU A 551 4.72 5.39 -1.11
CA GLU A 551 4.71 4.54 -2.31
C GLU A 551 5.90 3.58 -2.30
N SER A 552 7.10 4.08 -2.02
CA SER A 552 8.29 3.24 -1.92
C SER A 552 8.13 2.13 -0.87
N ILE A 553 7.55 2.45 0.30
CA ILE A 553 7.32 1.48 1.38
C ILE A 553 6.27 0.44 0.96
N ALA A 554 5.16 0.86 0.37
CA ALA A 554 4.10 -0.05 -0.06
C ALA A 554 4.62 -1.10 -1.07
N TYR A 555 5.36 -0.65 -2.09
CA TYR A 555 5.92 -1.53 -3.12
C TYR A 555 7.02 -2.44 -2.56
N SER A 556 7.93 -1.92 -1.73
CA SER A 556 9.00 -2.74 -1.15
C SER A 556 8.49 -3.76 -0.13
N LEU A 557 7.52 -3.41 0.73
CA LEU A 557 6.87 -4.37 1.62
C LEU A 557 6.15 -5.47 0.85
N PHE A 558 5.51 -5.12 -0.26
CA PHE A 558 4.91 -6.08 -1.18
C PHE A 558 5.92 -7.07 -1.76
N LEU A 559 7.04 -6.60 -2.32
CA LEU A 559 8.06 -7.48 -2.88
C LEU A 559 8.66 -8.40 -1.80
N ARG A 560 8.88 -7.87 -0.59
CA ARG A 560 9.34 -8.68 0.56
C ARG A 560 8.34 -9.78 0.88
N GLN A 561 7.06 -9.44 0.98
CA GLN A 561 5.99 -10.38 1.29
C GLN A 561 5.93 -11.51 0.26
N LEU A 562 5.97 -11.15 -1.02
CA LEU A 562 6.04 -12.08 -2.13
C LEU A 562 7.22 -13.06 -2.00
N TYR A 563 8.43 -12.56 -1.77
CA TYR A 563 9.63 -13.41 -1.74
C TYR A 563 9.63 -14.38 -0.57
N TYR A 564 9.17 -13.94 0.61
CA TYR A 564 9.05 -14.82 1.78
C TYR A 564 8.03 -15.93 1.55
N GLU A 565 6.87 -15.60 1.00
CA GLU A 565 5.79 -16.56 0.78
C GLU A 565 6.11 -17.58 -0.32
N LEU A 566 6.84 -17.18 -1.36
CA LEU A 566 7.33 -18.10 -2.38
C LEU A 566 8.51 -18.96 -1.90
N GLY A 567 8.99 -18.78 -0.66
CA GLY A 567 10.24 -19.38 -0.18
C GLY A 567 11.44 -19.02 -1.06
N SER A 568 11.35 -17.91 -1.79
CA SER A 568 12.26 -17.50 -2.86
C SER A 568 13.13 -16.33 -2.40
N CYS A 569 13.61 -16.34 -1.16
CA CYS A 569 14.66 -15.43 -0.71
C CYS A 569 15.94 -16.26 -0.45
N PRO A 570 16.99 -16.15 -1.28
CA PRO A 570 17.12 -15.23 -2.42
C PRO A 570 16.30 -15.68 -3.65
N ILE A 571 15.86 -14.72 -4.47
CA ILE A 571 15.14 -15.01 -5.71
C ILE A 571 16.09 -15.60 -6.76
N ALA A 572 15.53 -16.32 -7.72
CA ALA A 572 16.29 -16.86 -8.84
C ALA A 572 17.02 -15.76 -9.63
N GLN A 573 18.11 -16.15 -10.26
CA GLN A 573 18.95 -15.25 -11.05
C GLN A 573 18.14 -14.59 -12.18
N TYR A 574 18.50 -13.34 -12.47
CA TYR A 574 17.93 -12.55 -13.55
C TYR A 574 19.05 -11.78 -14.26
N THR A 575 18.76 -11.34 -15.47
CA THR A 575 19.65 -10.52 -16.30
C THR A 575 18.88 -9.33 -16.85
N ILE A 576 19.55 -8.19 -16.95
CA ILE A 576 19.01 -7.00 -17.59
C ILE A 576 19.76 -6.79 -18.91
N ASN A 577 19.05 -6.82 -20.02
CA ASN A 577 19.64 -6.56 -21.33
C ASN A 577 19.78 -5.05 -21.56
N PHE A 578 20.88 -4.46 -21.07
CA PHE A 578 21.18 -3.04 -21.29
C PHE A 578 21.42 -2.66 -22.76
N THR A 579 21.67 -3.64 -23.65
CA THR A 579 21.72 -3.37 -25.10
C THR A 579 20.35 -3.20 -25.73
N ALA A 580 19.28 -3.71 -25.09
CA ALA A 580 17.90 -3.41 -25.47
C ALA A 580 17.44 -2.04 -24.93
N LEU A 581 18.06 -1.55 -23.85
CA LEU A 581 17.84 -0.22 -23.28
C LEU A 581 18.74 0.85 -23.94
N GLN A 582 18.93 0.74 -25.25
CA GLN A 582 19.66 1.75 -26.03
C GLN A 582 18.69 2.79 -26.57
N TYR A 583 19.15 4.04 -26.58
CA TYR A 583 18.38 5.18 -27.04
C TYR A 583 18.53 5.31 -28.56
N THR A 584 17.68 4.66 -29.34
CA THR A 584 17.48 5.07 -30.74
C THR A 584 16.45 6.20 -30.74
N PRO A 585 16.79 7.39 -31.29
CA PRO A 585 15.80 8.44 -31.52
C PRO A 585 14.61 7.83 -32.24
N MET A 586 13.38 8.09 -31.78
CA MET A 586 12.21 7.68 -32.56
C MET A 586 12.33 8.37 -33.91
N GLY A 587 12.52 7.61 -34.99
CA GLY A 587 12.50 8.16 -36.34
C GLY A 587 11.19 8.92 -36.50
N ALA A 588 11.28 10.21 -36.86
CA ALA A 588 10.20 11.20 -36.83
C ALA A 588 8.82 10.56 -36.81
N THR A 589 8.26 10.32 -35.61
CA THR A 589 6.88 9.87 -35.52
C THR A 589 6.06 10.94 -36.20
N GLN A 590 5.25 10.53 -37.18
CA GLN A 590 4.24 11.40 -37.77
C GLN A 590 3.37 11.92 -36.62
N GLN A 591 3.73 13.10 -36.10
CA GLN A 591 2.81 13.91 -35.33
C GLN A 591 1.57 14.03 -36.21
N VAL A 592 0.39 13.63 -35.71
CA VAL A 592 -0.84 13.98 -36.39
C VAL A 592 -0.82 15.50 -36.52
N PRO A 593 -0.68 16.07 -37.74
CA PRO A 593 -0.54 17.51 -37.86
C PRO A 593 -1.79 18.16 -37.29
N LEU A 594 -1.62 19.14 -36.40
CA LEU A 594 -2.72 19.95 -35.89
C LEU A 594 -3.60 20.42 -37.06
N GLY A 595 -4.86 19.97 -37.09
CA GLY A 595 -5.87 20.44 -38.05
C GLY A 595 -6.39 19.46 -39.10
N GLN A 596 -6.06 18.16 -39.08
CA GLN A 596 -6.74 17.19 -39.96
C GLN A 596 -7.95 16.51 -39.28
N SER A 597 -9.15 16.80 -39.79
CA SER A 597 -10.34 15.99 -39.52
C SER A 597 -10.26 14.70 -40.32
N THR A 598 -10.02 13.57 -39.67
CA THR A 598 -10.23 12.28 -40.30
C THR A 598 -11.72 11.98 -40.30
N SER A 599 -12.27 11.62 -41.46
CA SER A 599 -13.67 11.22 -41.67
C SER A 599 -14.00 9.84 -41.07
N ALA A 600 -13.18 9.35 -40.14
CA ALA A 600 -13.42 8.09 -39.45
C ALA A 600 -14.66 8.24 -38.58
N ALA A 601 -15.69 7.48 -38.90
CA ALA A 601 -16.92 7.45 -38.12
C ALA A 601 -16.58 7.14 -36.66
N PHE A 602 -16.97 8.04 -35.76
CA PHE A 602 -16.99 7.80 -34.33
C PHE A 602 -18.01 6.70 -34.05
N SER A 603 -17.56 5.46 -33.99
CA SER A 603 -18.27 4.42 -33.27
C SER A 603 -17.67 4.38 -31.88
N ALA A 604 -18.42 4.89 -30.89
CA ALA A 604 -18.14 4.60 -29.50
C ALA A 604 -17.94 3.08 -29.37
N PRO A 605 -16.91 2.59 -28.66
CA PRO A 605 -16.96 1.23 -28.18
C PRO A 605 -18.24 1.15 -27.35
N GLN A 606 -19.20 0.32 -27.77
CA GLN A 606 -20.12 -0.20 -26.78
C GLN A 606 -19.23 -0.95 -25.80
N LEU A 607 -18.98 -0.34 -24.63
CA LEU A 607 -18.70 -1.09 -23.43
C LEU A 607 -19.81 -2.15 -23.42
N THR A 608 -19.44 -3.39 -23.75
CA THR A 608 -20.39 -4.48 -23.84
C THR A 608 -21.18 -4.45 -22.56
N GLU A 609 -22.49 -4.23 -22.69
CA GLU A 609 -23.44 -4.42 -21.62
C GLU A 609 -23.02 -5.70 -20.89
N VAL A 610 -22.92 -5.59 -19.56
CA VAL A 610 -22.84 -6.75 -18.66
C VAL A 610 -23.72 -7.81 -19.28
N ASN A 611 -23.11 -8.91 -19.77
CA ASN A 611 -23.85 -9.90 -20.51
C ASN A 611 -24.97 -10.39 -19.59
N MET A 612 -26.20 -9.94 -19.90
CA MET A 612 -27.39 -10.15 -19.07
C MET A 612 -27.66 -11.64 -18.86
N MET A 613 -27.07 -12.51 -19.69
CA MET A 613 -27.07 -13.96 -19.47
C MET A 613 -26.23 -14.35 -18.25
N TYR A 614 -25.07 -13.75 -17.98
CA TYR A 614 -24.28 -14.04 -16.77
C TYR A 614 -24.88 -13.41 -15.52
N LEU A 615 -25.53 -12.25 -15.63
CA LEU A 615 -26.30 -11.68 -14.53
C LEU A 615 -27.56 -12.53 -14.24
N ALA A 616 -28.27 -12.99 -15.28
CA ALA A 616 -29.42 -13.89 -15.13
C ALA A 616 -29.02 -15.28 -14.64
N ILE A 617 -27.87 -15.83 -15.06
CA ILE A 617 -27.31 -17.08 -14.53
C ILE A 617 -26.90 -16.88 -13.07
N GLY A 618 -26.27 -15.76 -12.72
CA GLY A 618 -25.90 -15.42 -11.33
C GLY A 618 -27.12 -15.27 -10.42
N VAL A 619 -28.17 -14.58 -10.87
CA VAL A 619 -29.45 -14.44 -10.14
C VAL A 619 -30.19 -15.77 -10.07
N SER A 620 -30.17 -16.58 -11.12
CA SER A 620 -30.78 -17.92 -11.13
C SER A 620 -30.03 -18.91 -10.23
N LEU A 621 -28.70 -18.84 -10.17
CA LEU A 621 -27.86 -19.64 -9.26
C LEU A 621 -28.02 -19.21 -7.80
N MET A 622 -28.19 -17.91 -7.53
CA MET A 622 -28.56 -17.41 -6.20
C MET A 622 -29.97 -17.85 -5.79
N ALA A 623 -30.94 -17.82 -6.71
CA ALA A 623 -32.29 -18.33 -6.47
C ALA A 623 -32.31 -19.85 -6.26
N LEU A 624 -31.50 -20.63 -6.99
CA LEU A 624 -31.29 -22.07 -6.78
C LEU A 624 -30.58 -22.34 -5.44
N GLY A 625 -29.59 -21.54 -5.07
CA GLY A 625 -28.91 -21.61 -3.77
C GLY A 625 -29.87 -21.34 -2.61
N LEU A 626 -30.73 -20.33 -2.74
CA LEU A 626 -31.80 -20.02 -1.78
C LEU A 626 -32.87 -21.12 -1.74
N LEU A 627 -33.28 -21.69 -2.87
CA LEU A 627 -34.20 -22.84 -2.93
C LEU A 627 -33.60 -24.08 -2.27
N VAL A 628 -32.32 -24.39 -2.49
CA VAL A 628 -31.62 -25.51 -1.83
C VAL A 628 -31.50 -25.28 -0.32
N LEU A 629 -31.28 -24.04 0.12
CA LEU A 629 -31.29 -23.66 1.54
C LEU A 629 -32.68 -23.80 2.15
N VAL A 630 -33.73 -23.35 1.47
CA VAL A 630 -35.13 -23.47 1.89
C VAL A 630 -35.56 -24.94 1.94
N PHE A 631 -35.20 -25.77 0.95
CA PHE A 631 -35.48 -27.22 0.97
C PHE A 631 -34.67 -27.96 2.04
N ARG A 632 -33.43 -27.54 2.35
CA ARG A 632 -32.68 -28.08 3.50
C ARG A 632 -33.32 -27.69 4.83
N VAL A 633 -33.79 -26.45 4.99
CA VAL A 633 -34.46 -25.99 6.22
C VAL A 633 -35.83 -26.67 6.40
N ILE A 634 -36.61 -26.84 5.33
CA ILE A 634 -37.90 -27.56 5.36
C ILE A 634 -37.69 -29.07 5.56
N GLY A 635 -36.65 -29.66 4.97
CA GLY A 635 -36.27 -31.07 5.16
C GLY A 635 -35.82 -31.39 6.59
N VAL A 636 -35.06 -30.49 7.22
CA VAL A 636 -34.67 -30.59 8.63
C VAL A 636 -35.88 -30.45 9.56
N ASN A 637 -36.85 -29.58 9.25
CA ASN A 637 -38.09 -29.46 10.03
C ASN A 637 -39.04 -30.67 9.88
N ARG A 638 -39.11 -31.30 8.69
CA ARG A 638 -39.87 -32.57 8.52
C ARG A 638 -39.23 -33.74 9.26
N SER A 639 -37.89 -33.79 9.34
CA SER A 639 -37.20 -34.83 10.12
C SER A 639 -37.38 -34.68 11.64
N ARG A 640 -37.59 -33.45 12.14
CA ARG A 640 -37.88 -33.19 13.56
C ARG A 640 -39.34 -33.42 13.97
N GLN A 641 -40.29 -33.43 13.03
CA GLN A 641 -41.70 -33.80 13.29
C GLN A 641 -42.00 -35.31 13.17
N LEU A 642 -41.02 -36.11 12.73
CA LEU A 642 -41.12 -37.58 12.71
C LEU A 642 -40.34 -38.25 13.86
N SER A 643 -39.73 -37.45 14.73
CA SER A 643 -38.96 -37.90 15.90
C SER A 643 -39.43 -37.26 17.23
N ALA A 644 -40.66 -36.76 17.26
CA ALA A 644 -41.46 -36.44 18.44
C ALA A 644 -42.85 -37.05 18.21
#